data_AF-A0A850GC20-F1
#
_entry.id   AF-A0A850GC20-F1
#
_cell.length_a   1.000
_cell.length_b   1.000
_cell.length_c   1.000
_cell.angle_alpha   90.00
_cell.angle_beta   90.00
_cell.angle_gamma   90.00
#
_symmetry.space_group_name_H-M   'P 1'
#
loop_
_entity.id
_entity.type
_entity.pdbx_description
1 polymer ?
#
loop_
_entity_poly.entity_id
_entity_poly.type
_entity_poly.pdbx_seq_one_letter_code
_entity_poly.pdbx_strand_id
1 'polypeptide(L)'
;METPRYRIYPSIGVARLGNGRADKVDAIFSPEIPWANLFDPGAQYLNEEGAIRKQAQRFYIYECDERGFPKSKLNAETYKIEWTVEVANKKPFWYDFNNCLDLSATLENHNNLSASFFERKLAPGIGASYRNPNILSAAQTSDNYNYRRELVNNPDAVSVSEDAPQSPIEGCFPKPQSKEVSQIARAMDLEPKNVKLGTVEYDEGSLIFYAGDGVSAALNPSDLNTDFADNSNWYDDICDGRVTATIRHRGTGEVVAELNCAQTAAWVTSAPPDYAPQIQPLATMYDLICGAGKTVYETDFSLVFPIFLRLYRMQWVNLGDFLAPSFREVIDELIASGEFSKLYDPSPGARGVREAVFSLFRNPSYPNDNEPIIPSKEKTSIGNPGTGTQELKLPYYPGDGVNYPGSPAQWFAIPPLLYRQLEAWRDGDFPPLAGKYSDIDALARHYQQQFAAAAEDPGKAALLMTRAVLETLYGGGFHPGVELTWPMRHEQMYAVNQQVVDDVAPGSSLMGLREIRVNAASEEEQAQIYYNDFGLQITSQNVTDSLKPGSACAWLWKSTPGDLTKWMGIPWQSDAGSCQAVFTDSEYPVPAWWAANLPVDVLTEESLVKIQDVSVLDSTRRNIYASRLPWLKTTDTGFVGYHAEGGYLNGLINMVYQWRDIGMIAGRPSGVEVDGIPKLVYVSSGSENRKDRLAVFLGAAYPNEPAPPDSPTVFYQNSRDTIWIPKDRKIWLSSRPDGTGDTRVDDVVRIWARGGQVFEHDYSHGCSGQVVPLAPRDITDAFAEVAGNYVTLKIEYSDKCGGSIGASEIYLCFQ
;
A
#
# COMPACT_ATOMS: atom_id res chain seq x y z
N MET A 1 8.03 -36.65 -8.66
CA MET A 1 7.47 -35.76 -9.69
C MET A 1 8.61 -35.32 -10.58
N GLU A 2 8.37 -35.25 -11.89
CA GLU A 2 9.35 -34.74 -12.86
C GLU A 2 9.50 -33.23 -12.64
N THR A 3 10.74 -32.74 -12.65
CA THR A 3 11.03 -31.33 -12.46
C THR A 3 10.51 -30.52 -13.66
N PRO A 4 9.74 -29.44 -13.46
CA PRO A 4 9.15 -28.73 -14.59
C PRO A 4 10.21 -27.99 -15.40
N ARG A 5 10.12 -28.10 -16.73
CA ARG A 5 11.01 -27.41 -17.67
C ARG A 5 10.74 -25.91 -17.77
N TYR A 6 9.51 -25.47 -17.51
CA TYR A 6 9.12 -24.06 -17.57
C TYR A 6 8.26 -23.68 -16.36
N ARG A 7 8.38 -22.42 -15.93
CA ARG A 7 7.62 -21.86 -14.79
C ARG A 7 7.29 -20.39 -15.02
N ILE A 8 6.18 -19.94 -14.44
CA ILE A 8 5.79 -18.52 -14.43
C ILE A 8 6.40 -17.79 -13.22
N TYR A 9 6.92 -16.58 -13.42
CA TYR A 9 7.46 -15.68 -12.38
C TYR A 9 6.92 -14.25 -12.52
N PRO A 10 6.71 -13.48 -11.43
CA PRO A 10 6.80 -13.95 -10.05
C PRO A 10 5.77 -15.05 -9.79
N SER A 11 6.07 -15.95 -8.85
CA SER A 11 5.20 -17.08 -8.58
C SER A 11 3.95 -16.68 -7.80
N ILE A 12 4.04 -15.58 -7.05
CA ILE A 12 2.92 -14.86 -6.44
C ILE A 12 3.09 -13.40 -6.83
N GLY A 13 2.19 -12.92 -7.69
CA GLY A 13 2.15 -11.54 -8.14
C GLY A 13 1.13 -10.73 -7.34
N VAL A 14 1.42 -9.44 -7.16
CA VAL A 14 0.53 -8.50 -6.47
C VAL A 14 0.31 -7.30 -7.38
N ALA A 15 -0.96 -7.03 -7.67
CA ALA A 15 -1.39 -5.79 -8.31
C ALA A 15 -2.19 -4.96 -7.30
N ARG A 16 -2.06 -3.63 -7.34
CA ARG A 16 -2.77 -2.76 -6.40
C ARG A 16 -3.81 -1.92 -7.13
N LEU A 17 -4.94 -1.74 -6.46
CA LEU A 17 -6.04 -0.91 -6.93
C LEU A 17 -5.56 0.52 -7.18
N GLY A 18 -6.26 1.21 -8.07
CA GLY A 18 -6.02 2.60 -8.44
C GLY A 18 -7.12 3.07 -9.36
N ASN A 19 -7.50 4.34 -9.27
CA ASN A 19 -8.55 4.94 -10.09
C ASN A 19 -8.02 5.52 -11.41
N GLY A 20 -6.70 5.41 -11.67
CA GLY A 20 -6.10 5.62 -12.98
C GLY A 20 -6.48 4.51 -13.98
N ARG A 21 -6.15 4.73 -15.25
CA ARG A 21 -6.46 3.81 -16.36
C ARG A 21 -5.65 2.52 -16.26
N ALA A 22 -6.24 1.43 -16.76
CA ALA A 22 -5.58 0.13 -16.91
C ALA A 22 -4.79 0.07 -18.23
N ASP A 23 -3.70 0.82 -18.31
CA ASP A 23 -2.76 0.75 -19.43
C ASP A 23 -1.32 1.05 -18.99
N LYS A 24 -0.35 0.69 -19.84
CA LYS A 24 1.09 0.79 -19.55
C LYS A 24 1.58 2.23 -19.34
N VAL A 25 0.83 3.24 -19.78
CA VAL A 25 1.23 4.65 -19.69
C VAL A 25 0.82 5.23 -18.34
N ASP A 26 -0.38 4.86 -17.87
CA ASP A 26 -0.92 5.37 -16.61
C ASP A 26 -0.53 4.50 -15.41
N ALA A 27 -0.34 3.20 -15.59
CA ALA A 27 0.07 2.30 -14.51
C ALA A 27 1.55 2.45 -14.11
N ILE A 28 1.86 2.08 -12.87
CA ILE A 28 3.21 1.78 -12.40
C ILE A 28 3.36 0.27 -12.28
N PHE A 29 4.59 -0.25 -12.32
CA PHE A 29 4.83 -1.69 -12.18
C PHE A 29 5.32 -2.05 -10.79
N SER A 30 4.88 -3.21 -10.28
CA SER A 30 5.42 -3.79 -9.07
C SER A 30 6.95 -3.95 -9.17
N PRO A 31 7.72 -3.73 -8.09
CA PRO A 31 9.17 -3.87 -8.13
C PRO A 31 9.62 -5.26 -8.57
N GLU A 32 10.59 -5.33 -9.47
CA GLU A 32 11.22 -6.59 -9.90
C GLU A 32 12.52 -6.90 -9.13
N ILE A 33 13.08 -5.89 -8.46
CA ILE A 33 14.32 -5.99 -7.67
C ILE A 33 14.01 -5.43 -6.28
N PRO A 34 14.33 -6.18 -5.20
CA PRO A 34 14.14 -5.68 -3.84
C PRO A 34 14.86 -4.34 -3.64
N TRP A 35 14.18 -3.43 -2.97
CA TRP A 35 14.68 -2.13 -2.56
C TRP A 35 14.97 -1.12 -3.69
N ALA A 36 14.68 -1.46 -4.94
CA ALA A 36 14.95 -0.56 -6.08
C ALA A 36 14.31 0.82 -5.93
N ASN A 37 13.11 0.89 -5.34
CA ASN A 37 12.33 2.11 -5.20
C ASN A 37 12.56 2.88 -3.89
N LEU A 38 13.22 2.32 -2.87
CA LEU A 38 13.27 2.91 -1.51
C LEU A 38 13.78 4.35 -1.45
N PHE A 39 14.71 4.70 -2.34
CA PHE A 39 15.41 5.98 -2.33
C PHE A 39 15.15 6.84 -3.58
N ASP A 40 14.18 6.49 -4.41
CA ASP A 40 13.86 7.23 -5.64
C ASP A 40 13.12 8.55 -5.32
N PRO A 41 13.74 9.73 -5.49
CA PRO A 41 13.05 11.00 -5.29
C PRO A 41 12.10 11.37 -6.44
N GLY A 42 12.16 10.65 -7.55
CA GLY A 42 11.38 10.89 -8.77
C GLY A 42 10.05 10.14 -8.81
N ALA A 43 9.79 9.24 -7.86
CA ALA A 43 8.61 8.39 -7.88
C ALA A 43 7.29 9.19 -7.95
N GLN A 44 6.44 8.81 -8.91
CA GLN A 44 5.12 9.37 -9.16
C GLN A 44 4.05 8.28 -9.05
N TYR A 45 3.26 8.33 -7.98
CA TYR A 45 2.17 7.37 -7.72
C TYR A 45 0.79 7.93 -8.08
N LEU A 46 0.71 9.25 -8.31
CA LEU A 46 -0.45 9.92 -8.87
C LEU A 46 -0.16 10.28 -10.34
N ASN A 47 -1.18 10.23 -11.19
CA ASN A 47 -1.08 10.74 -12.55
C ASN A 47 -1.25 12.27 -12.60
N GLU A 48 -1.36 12.84 -13.80
CA GLU A 48 -1.44 14.30 -13.97
C GLU A 48 -2.79 14.86 -13.51
N GLU A 49 -3.84 14.06 -13.59
CA GLU A 49 -5.20 14.35 -13.14
C GLU A 49 -5.40 14.14 -11.63
N GLY A 50 -4.36 13.67 -10.93
CA GLY A 50 -4.39 13.37 -9.50
C GLY A 50 -5.03 12.02 -9.15
N ALA A 51 -5.28 11.15 -10.11
CA ALA A 51 -5.72 9.78 -9.85
C ALA A 51 -4.55 8.91 -9.38
N ILE A 52 -4.82 7.97 -8.47
CA ILE A 52 -3.87 6.95 -8.04
C ILE A 52 -3.63 6.00 -9.21
N ARG A 53 -2.37 5.93 -9.64
CA ARG A 53 -1.93 4.99 -10.67
C ARG A 53 -2.08 3.58 -10.15
N LYS A 54 -2.64 2.68 -10.97
CA LYS A 54 -2.66 1.26 -10.64
C LYS A 54 -1.24 0.73 -10.54
N GLN A 55 -0.95 -0.09 -9.53
CA GLN A 55 0.28 -0.89 -9.54
C GLN A 55 -0.02 -2.20 -10.27
N ALA A 56 0.47 -2.34 -11.48
CA ALA A 56 0.30 -3.52 -12.32
C ALA A 56 1.38 -4.56 -12.04
N GLN A 57 1.01 -5.84 -12.13
CA GLN A 57 1.95 -6.95 -12.02
C GLN A 57 2.28 -7.50 -13.39
N ARG A 58 3.57 -7.57 -13.72
CA ARG A 58 4.05 -8.30 -14.91
C ARG A 58 4.46 -9.73 -14.56
N PHE A 59 4.14 -10.68 -15.42
CA PHE A 59 4.51 -12.09 -15.34
C PHE A 59 5.29 -12.52 -16.57
N TYR A 60 6.28 -13.38 -16.35
CA TYR A 60 7.20 -13.91 -17.34
C TYR A 60 7.25 -15.43 -17.25
N ILE A 61 7.53 -16.10 -18.38
CA ILE A 61 7.85 -17.52 -18.38
C ILE A 61 9.37 -17.67 -18.38
N TYR A 62 9.90 -18.55 -17.54
CA TYR A 62 11.30 -18.93 -17.52
C TYR A 62 11.48 -20.40 -17.90
N GLU A 63 12.53 -20.70 -18.67
CA GLU A 63 13.05 -22.06 -18.81
C GLU A 63 13.91 -22.41 -17.58
N CYS A 64 13.73 -23.61 -17.06
CA CYS A 64 14.39 -24.12 -15.87
C CYS A 64 15.47 -25.17 -16.24
N ASP A 65 16.45 -25.37 -15.34
CA ASP A 65 17.37 -26.50 -15.40
C ASP A 65 16.71 -27.81 -14.91
N GLU A 66 17.45 -28.92 -14.95
CA GLU A 66 16.96 -30.24 -14.51
C GLU A 66 16.56 -30.29 -13.01
N ARG A 67 17.02 -29.31 -12.22
CA ARG A 67 16.71 -29.13 -10.80
C ARG A 67 15.58 -28.11 -10.58
N GLY A 68 15.04 -27.52 -11.65
CA GLY A 68 13.92 -26.59 -11.61
C GLY A 68 14.37 -25.16 -11.33
N PHE A 69 15.67 -24.89 -11.30
CA PHE A 69 16.20 -23.55 -11.12
C PHE A 69 15.99 -22.74 -12.41
N PRO A 70 15.37 -21.54 -12.36
CA PRO A 70 15.17 -20.72 -13.54
C PRO A 70 16.51 -20.31 -14.17
N LYS A 71 16.61 -20.33 -15.51
CA LYS A 71 17.84 -19.98 -16.24
C LYS A 71 17.71 -18.79 -17.16
N SER A 72 16.56 -18.64 -17.83
CA SER A 72 16.36 -17.57 -18.81
C SER A 72 14.88 -17.33 -19.07
N LYS A 73 14.51 -16.07 -19.32
CA LYS A 73 13.18 -15.71 -19.83
C LYS A 73 12.95 -16.40 -21.17
N LEU A 74 11.73 -16.87 -21.41
CA LEU A 74 11.34 -17.52 -22.65
C LEU A 74 11.38 -16.50 -23.81
N ASN A 75 11.95 -16.88 -24.95
CA ASN A 75 12.02 -16.01 -26.12
C ASN A 75 10.69 -16.02 -26.91
N ALA A 76 9.97 -14.89 -26.91
CA ALA A 76 8.71 -14.70 -27.63
C ALA A 76 8.84 -14.71 -29.16
N GLU A 77 10.06 -14.56 -29.71
CA GLU A 77 10.33 -14.73 -31.15
C GLU A 77 10.33 -16.20 -31.57
N THR A 78 10.60 -17.11 -30.63
CA THR A 78 10.63 -18.56 -30.88
C THR A 78 9.29 -19.21 -30.57
N TYR A 79 8.58 -18.70 -29.56
CA TYR A 79 7.35 -19.28 -29.05
C TYR A 79 6.18 -18.29 -29.11
N LYS A 80 5.00 -18.81 -29.49
CA LYS A 80 3.73 -18.14 -29.28
C LYS A 80 3.23 -18.51 -27.87
N ILE A 81 2.81 -17.50 -27.11
CA ILE A 81 2.35 -17.66 -25.73
C ILE A 81 0.92 -17.18 -25.66
N GLU A 82 0.06 -18.02 -25.09
CA GLU A 82 -1.28 -17.65 -24.67
C GLU A 82 -1.32 -17.70 -23.15
N TRP A 83 -1.70 -16.59 -22.53
CA TRP A 83 -1.86 -16.50 -21.08
C TRP A 83 -3.33 -16.61 -20.72
N THR A 84 -3.63 -17.27 -19.60
CA THR A 84 -4.99 -17.38 -19.08
C THR A 84 -5.00 -16.98 -17.61
N VAL A 85 -5.99 -16.19 -17.21
CA VAL A 85 -6.17 -15.72 -15.83
C VAL A 85 -7.57 -16.03 -15.37
N GLU A 86 -7.68 -16.69 -14.22
CA GLU A 86 -8.93 -17.01 -13.53
C GLU A 86 -8.86 -16.44 -12.11
N VAL A 87 -9.73 -15.48 -11.79
CA VAL A 87 -9.77 -14.81 -10.47
C VAL A 87 -11.19 -14.76 -9.92
N ALA A 88 -11.32 -14.65 -8.61
CA ALA A 88 -12.62 -14.45 -7.97
C ALA A 88 -12.53 -13.63 -6.69
N ASN A 89 -13.68 -13.11 -6.27
CA ASN A 89 -13.91 -12.54 -4.95
C ASN A 89 -14.89 -13.41 -4.17
N LYS A 90 -14.45 -13.91 -3.01
CA LYS A 90 -15.25 -14.74 -2.10
C LYS A 90 -15.52 -14.08 -0.75
N LYS A 91 -15.15 -12.80 -0.54
CA LYS A 91 -15.32 -12.12 0.75
C LYS A 91 -16.76 -12.13 1.25
N PRO A 92 -17.80 -11.83 0.44
CA PRO A 92 -19.19 -11.82 0.93
C PRO A 92 -19.71 -13.23 1.24
N PHE A 93 -19.13 -14.27 0.64
CA PHE A 93 -19.46 -15.68 0.86
C PHE A 93 -18.82 -16.27 2.13
N TRP A 94 -17.75 -15.67 2.63
CA TRP A 94 -16.92 -16.29 3.67
C TRP A 94 -17.44 -16.01 5.09
N TYR A 95 -16.59 -16.26 6.07
CA TYR A 95 -16.85 -16.02 7.50
C TYR A 95 -16.43 -14.61 7.91
N ASP A 96 -17.01 -14.14 9.01
CA ASP A 96 -16.59 -12.95 9.72
C ASP A 96 -15.10 -13.05 10.11
N PHE A 97 -14.41 -11.91 10.25
CA PHE A 97 -13.06 -11.86 10.78
C PHE A 97 -13.06 -11.32 12.21
N ASN A 98 -13.13 -12.23 13.19
CA ASN A 98 -13.03 -11.86 14.59
C ASN A 98 -11.57 -11.72 15.06
N ASN A 99 -10.76 -12.75 14.83
CA ASN A 99 -9.30 -12.75 14.94
C ASN A 99 -8.72 -13.98 14.23
N CYS A 100 -7.41 -14.19 14.34
CA CYS A 100 -6.74 -15.33 13.71
C CYS A 100 -7.10 -16.67 14.37
N LEU A 101 -7.60 -17.61 13.57
CA LEU A 101 -8.03 -18.93 14.07
C LEU A 101 -6.86 -19.86 14.44
N ASP A 102 -5.68 -19.64 13.90
CA ASP A 102 -4.48 -20.43 14.20
C ASP A 102 -3.87 -20.10 15.57
N LEU A 103 -4.29 -19.02 16.24
CA LEU A 103 -3.85 -18.68 17.60
C LEU A 103 -4.23 -19.74 18.65
N SER A 104 -5.15 -20.64 18.30
CA SER A 104 -5.53 -21.80 19.13
C SER A 104 -5.40 -23.13 18.40
N ALA A 105 -4.66 -23.17 17.29
CA ALA A 105 -4.33 -24.41 16.60
C ALA A 105 -2.99 -24.97 17.12
N THR A 106 -2.87 -26.29 17.21
CA THR A 106 -1.57 -26.94 17.44
C THR A 106 -0.77 -26.91 16.14
N LEU A 107 0.37 -26.22 16.14
CA LEU A 107 1.26 -26.10 15.00
C LEU A 107 2.53 -26.93 15.24
N GLU A 108 3.12 -27.48 14.18
CA GLU A 108 4.43 -28.16 14.25
C GLU A 108 5.60 -27.17 14.06
N ASN A 109 5.38 -26.14 13.23
CA ASN A 109 6.37 -25.10 12.94
C ASN A 109 6.02 -23.81 13.70
N HIS A 110 6.97 -23.31 14.49
CA HIS A 110 6.82 -22.12 15.33
C HIS A 110 7.70 -20.94 14.88
N ASN A 111 8.21 -20.96 13.66
CA ASN A 111 9.06 -19.89 13.13
C ASN A 111 8.31 -18.56 12.93
N ASN A 112 6.99 -18.61 12.70
CA ASN A 112 6.14 -17.43 12.52
C ASN A 112 5.24 -17.13 13.71
N LEU A 113 4.79 -18.17 14.42
CA LEU A 113 3.89 -18.05 15.56
C LEU A 113 4.41 -18.93 16.71
N SER A 114 4.67 -18.30 17.85
CA SER A 114 5.15 -19.00 19.04
C SER A 114 4.16 -20.06 19.54
N ALA A 115 4.68 -21.19 20.00
CA ALA A 115 3.89 -22.23 20.67
C ALA A 115 3.11 -21.69 21.89
N SER A 116 3.58 -20.60 22.51
CA SER A 116 2.93 -20.00 23.67
C SER A 116 1.50 -19.54 23.41
N PHE A 117 1.14 -19.16 22.18
CA PHE A 117 -0.26 -18.83 21.84
C PHE A 117 -1.20 -19.98 22.17
N PHE A 118 -0.83 -21.20 21.77
CA PHE A 118 -1.60 -22.41 22.04
C PHE A 118 -1.40 -22.91 23.48
N GLU A 119 -0.14 -23.08 23.92
CA GLU A 119 0.19 -23.71 25.20
C GLU A 119 -0.29 -22.91 26.42
N ARG A 120 -0.21 -21.57 26.32
CA ARG A 120 -0.58 -20.65 27.40
C ARG A 120 -1.86 -19.88 27.13
N LYS A 121 -2.49 -20.09 25.97
CA LYS A 121 -3.75 -19.44 25.58
C LYS A 121 -3.65 -17.92 25.64
N LEU A 122 -2.55 -17.37 25.12
CA LEU A 122 -2.24 -15.93 25.20
C LEU A 122 -3.33 -15.07 24.56
N ALA A 123 -3.84 -15.50 23.41
CA ALA A 123 -4.91 -14.83 22.68
C ALA A 123 -5.72 -15.90 21.94
N PRO A 124 -6.74 -16.51 22.57
CA PRO A 124 -7.49 -17.59 21.94
C PRO A 124 -8.10 -17.19 20.59
N GLY A 125 -8.16 -18.14 19.65
CA GLY A 125 -8.89 -17.94 18.38
C GLY A 125 -10.39 -17.89 18.65
N ILE A 126 -11.07 -16.89 18.07
CA ILE A 126 -12.50 -16.65 18.20
C ILE A 126 -13.19 -17.22 16.96
N GLY A 127 -14.12 -18.15 17.15
CA GLY A 127 -14.91 -18.68 16.04
C GLY A 127 -15.73 -17.58 15.35
N ALA A 128 -16.02 -17.76 14.07
CA ALA A 128 -16.69 -16.78 13.23
C ALA A 128 -17.93 -17.35 12.56
N SER A 129 -18.98 -16.55 12.44
CA SER A 129 -20.20 -16.90 11.71
C SER A 129 -20.08 -16.50 10.24
N TYR A 130 -21.04 -16.89 9.42
CA TYR A 130 -21.09 -16.43 8.04
C TYR A 130 -21.28 -14.92 7.94
N ARG A 131 -20.53 -14.30 7.03
CA ARG A 131 -20.97 -13.06 6.39
C ARG A 131 -22.25 -13.35 5.60
N ASN A 132 -23.13 -12.36 5.53
CA ASN A 132 -24.44 -12.48 4.89
C ASN A 132 -25.23 -13.72 5.40
N PRO A 133 -25.47 -13.85 6.72
CA PRO A 133 -26.00 -15.07 7.32
C PRO A 133 -27.45 -15.39 6.90
N ASN A 134 -28.19 -14.39 6.38
CA ASN A 134 -29.55 -14.57 5.86
C ASN A 134 -29.59 -15.28 4.50
N ILE A 135 -28.44 -15.45 3.84
CA ILE A 135 -28.34 -16.18 2.57
C ILE A 135 -28.02 -17.63 2.88
N LEU A 136 -28.99 -18.49 2.58
CA LEU A 136 -29.02 -19.88 3.04
C LEU A 136 -28.31 -20.85 2.09
N SER A 137 -27.72 -21.89 2.66
CA SER A 137 -27.14 -23.01 1.92
C SER A 137 -28.22 -24.01 1.49
N ALA A 138 -27.88 -24.92 0.56
CA ALA A 138 -28.80 -25.96 0.08
C ALA A 138 -29.38 -26.83 1.20
N ALA A 139 -28.60 -27.08 2.26
CA ALA A 139 -29.03 -27.89 3.41
C ALA A 139 -30.12 -27.20 4.25
N GLN A 140 -30.34 -25.90 4.06
CA GLN A 140 -31.26 -25.06 4.84
C GLN A 140 -32.50 -24.64 4.04
N THR A 141 -32.59 -25.05 2.77
CA THR A 141 -33.62 -24.60 1.82
C THR A 141 -34.48 -25.76 1.34
N SER A 142 -35.76 -25.53 1.11
CA SER A 142 -36.70 -26.57 0.64
C SER A 142 -36.53 -26.97 -0.83
N ASP A 143 -35.89 -26.13 -1.64
CA ASP A 143 -35.64 -26.34 -3.07
C ASP A 143 -34.23 -26.90 -3.35
N ASN A 144 -33.45 -27.19 -2.30
CA ASN A 144 -32.05 -27.62 -2.35
C ASN A 144 -31.12 -26.66 -3.13
N TYR A 145 -31.50 -25.39 -3.32
CA TYR A 145 -30.66 -24.42 -4.00
C TYR A 145 -29.68 -23.78 -3.01
N ASN A 146 -28.39 -23.75 -3.35
CA ASN A 146 -27.40 -23.06 -2.52
C ASN A 146 -27.30 -21.58 -2.92
N TYR A 147 -28.13 -20.74 -2.29
CA TYR A 147 -28.15 -19.30 -2.54
C TYR A 147 -26.81 -18.63 -2.22
N ARG A 148 -26.02 -19.19 -1.28
CA ARG A 148 -24.70 -18.63 -0.92
C ARG A 148 -23.74 -18.58 -2.10
N ARG A 149 -23.86 -19.48 -3.08
CA ARG A 149 -22.98 -19.48 -4.26
C ARG A 149 -23.10 -18.17 -5.07
N GLU A 150 -24.24 -17.48 -5.01
CA GLU A 150 -24.42 -16.17 -5.66
C GLU A 150 -23.64 -15.03 -4.97
N LEU A 151 -23.11 -15.26 -3.76
CA LEU A 151 -22.25 -14.30 -3.05
C LEU A 151 -20.79 -14.30 -3.53
N VAL A 152 -20.44 -15.16 -4.49
CA VAL A 152 -19.10 -15.23 -5.07
C VAL A 152 -19.12 -14.57 -6.44
N ASN A 153 -18.29 -13.54 -6.62
CA ASN A 153 -18.02 -12.97 -7.93
C ASN A 153 -16.86 -13.75 -8.58
N ASN A 154 -17.16 -14.70 -9.46
CA ASN A 154 -16.17 -15.52 -10.16
C ASN A 154 -16.39 -15.50 -11.68
N PRO A 155 -16.01 -14.45 -12.41
CA PRO A 155 -16.13 -14.43 -13.87
C PRO A 155 -15.37 -15.59 -14.54
N ASP A 156 -15.71 -15.87 -15.80
CA ASP A 156 -15.00 -16.89 -16.57
C ASP A 156 -13.52 -16.50 -16.76
N ALA A 157 -12.66 -17.52 -16.89
CA ALA A 157 -11.25 -17.28 -17.15
C ALA A 157 -11.06 -16.54 -18.49
N VAL A 158 -10.18 -15.54 -18.49
CA VAL A 158 -9.88 -14.74 -19.68
C VAL A 158 -8.54 -15.14 -20.25
N SER A 159 -8.39 -15.08 -21.58
CA SER A 159 -7.12 -15.38 -22.24
C SER A 159 -6.65 -14.23 -23.12
N VAL A 160 -5.34 -13.98 -23.13
CA VAL A 160 -4.69 -12.96 -23.97
C VAL A 160 -3.47 -13.53 -24.68
N SER A 161 -3.22 -13.02 -25.88
CA SER A 161 -2.07 -13.38 -26.71
C SER A 161 -1.74 -12.21 -27.64
N GLU A 162 -0.69 -12.36 -28.46
CA GLU A 162 -0.32 -11.36 -29.48
C GLU A 162 -1.50 -10.95 -30.40
N ASP A 163 -2.42 -11.87 -30.72
CA ASP A 163 -3.56 -11.59 -31.61
C ASP A 163 -4.76 -10.94 -30.90
N ALA A 164 -4.84 -11.12 -29.57
CA ALA A 164 -5.90 -10.60 -28.71
C ALA A 164 -5.24 -10.06 -27.44
N PRO A 165 -4.62 -8.86 -27.52
CA PRO A 165 -3.62 -8.46 -26.55
C PRO A 165 -4.19 -7.95 -25.24
N GLN A 166 -5.49 -7.71 -25.13
CA GLN A 166 -6.07 -7.20 -23.89
C GLN A 166 -7.49 -7.73 -23.67
N SER A 167 -7.83 -8.03 -22.43
CA SER A 167 -9.19 -8.42 -22.02
C SER A 167 -9.51 -7.90 -20.62
N PRO A 168 -10.68 -7.30 -20.39
CA PRO A 168 -11.15 -7.03 -19.04
C PRO A 168 -11.60 -8.34 -18.37
N ILE A 169 -11.59 -8.37 -17.04
CA ILE A 169 -12.15 -9.47 -16.23
C ILE A 169 -13.43 -8.94 -15.58
N GLU A 170 -14.56 -9.21 -16.22
CA GLU A 170 -15.87 -8.64 -15.82
C GLU A 170 -16.77 -9.73 -15.25
N GLY A 171 -17.17 -9.55 -14.00
CA GLY A 171 -18.16 -10.38 -13.34
C GLY A 171 -19.34 -9.55 -12.84
N CYS A 172 -20.11 -10.12 -11.90
CA CYS A 172 -21.22 -9.42 -11.29
C CYS A 172 -21.48 -9.88 -9.86
N PHE A 173 -22.24 -9.08 -9.12
CA PHE A 173 -22.69 -9.39 -7.77
C PHE A 173 -24.14 -8.92 -7.54
N PRO A 174 -25.04 -9.78 -7.00
CA PRO A 174 -24.85 -11.21 -6.77
C PRO A 174 -24.84 -11.98 -8.10
N LYS A 175 -23.98 -13.00 -8.23
CA LYS A 175 -23.77 -13.71 -9.50
C LYS A 175 -24.79 -14.84 -9.69
N PRO A 176 -25.63 -14.84 -10.75
CA PRO A 176 -26.49 -15.96 -11.08
C PRO A 176 -25.70 -17.27 -11.23
N GLN A 177 -26.23 -18.37 -10.71
CA GLN A 177 -25.60 -19.70 -10.83
C GLN A 177 -26.26 -20.51 -11.96
N SER A 178 -26.91 -21.64 -11.62
CA SER A 178 -27.64 -22.47 -12.59
C SER A 178 -28.98 -21.87 -13.04
N LYS A 179 -29.36 -20.71 -12.51
CA LYS A 179 -30.57 -19.96 -12.86
C LYS A 179 -30.19 -18.81 -13.81
N GLU A 180 -31.10 -18.46 -14.70
CA GLU A 180 -30.92 -17.35 -15.67
C GLU A 180 -30.75 -15.99 -14.96
N VAL A 181 -31.36 -15.81 -13.79
CA VAL A 181 -31.30 -14.59 -12.98
C VAL A 181 -30.86 -14.94 -11.56
N SER A 182 -30.13 -14.03 -10.90
CA SER A 182 -29.75 -14.17 -9.50
C SER A 182 -31.01 -14.18 -8.62
N GLN A 183 -31.11 -15.18 -7.76
CA GLN A 183 -32.22 -15.28 -6.81
C GLN A 183 -32.08 -14.28 -5.66
N ILE A 184 -30.86 -13.92 -5.24
CA ILE A 184 -30.63 -12.85 -4.27
C ILE A 184 -31.10 -11.51 -4.84
N ALA A 185 -30.65 -11.17 -6.05
CA ALA A 185 -31.04 -9.94 -6.73
C ALA A 185 -32.56 -9.84 -6.89
N ARG A 186 -33.20 -10.92 -7.36
CA ARG A 186 -34.66 -11.01 -7.47
C ARG A 186 -35.38 -10.84 -6.12
N ALA A 187 -34.87 -11.45 -5.05
CA ALA A 187 -35.49 -11.35 -3.73
C ALA A 187 -35.39 -9.93 -3.15
N MET A 188 -34.37 -9.17 -3.55
CA MET A 188 -34.15 -7.78 -3.13
C MET A 188 -34.73 -6.75 -4.11
N ASP A 189 -35.46 -7.18 -5.15
CA ASP A 189 -36.00 -6.32 -6.22
C ASP A 189 -34.92 -5.41 -6.85
N LEU A 190 -33.77 -6.00 -7.16
CA LEU A 190 -32.63 -5.32 -7.78
C LEU A 190 -32.04 -6.14 -8.94
N GLU A 191 -31.30 -5.44 -9.80
CA GLU A 191 -30.48 -6.06 -10.84
C GLU A 191 -29.06 -6.33 -10.31
N PRO A 192 -28.43 -7.46 -10.68
CA PRO A 192 -27.01 -7.71 -10.42
C PRO A 192 -26.14 -6.53 -10.86
N LYS A 193 -25.13 -6.20 -10.06
CA LYS A 193 -24.19 -5.12 -10.33
C LYS A 193 -22.98 -5.68 -11.06
N ASN A 194 -22.56 -5.03 -12.14
CA ASN A 194 -21.31 -5.37 -12.82
C ASN A 194 -20.13 -5.02 -11.93
N VAL A 195 -19.17 -5.94 -11.83
CA VAL A 195 -17.97 -5.76 -11.00
C VAL A 195 -16.76 -6.22 -11.81
N LYS A 196 -15.91 -5.27 -12.15
CA LYS A 196 -14.65 -5.51 -12.88
C LYS A 196 -13.55 -5.87 -11.88
N LEU A 197 -13.06 -7.10 -11.93
CA LEU A 197 -12.00 -7.58 -11.04
C LEU A 197 -10.59 -7.22 -11.52
N GLY A 198 -10.46 -6.84 -12.80
CA GLY A 198 -9.18 -6.40 -13.35
C GLY A 198 -9.17 -6.30 -14.87
N THR A 199 -7.96 -6.20 -15.42
CA THR A 199 -7.69 -6.24 -16.86
C THR A 199 -6.36 -6.96 -17.07
N VAL A 200 -6.30 -7.81 -18.10
CA VAL A 200 -5.08 -8.51 -18.49
C VAL A 200 -4.62 -8.03 -19.85
N GLU A 201 -3.30 -7.92 -20.03
CA GLU A 201 -2.68 -7.49 -21.27
C GLU A 201 -1.48 -8.37 -21.60
N TYR A 202 -1.37 -8.80 -22.86
CA TYR A 202 -0.18 -9.41 -23.42
C TYR A 202 0.81 -8.32 -23.82
N ASP A 203 2.06 -8.44 -23.38
CA ASP A 203 3.13 -7.47 -23.64
C ASP A 203 4.43 -8.21 -24.00
N GLU A 204 4.69 -8.36 -25.29
CA GLU A 204 5.95 -8.95 -25.82
C GLU A 204 6.30 -10.32 -25.20
N GLY A 205 5.30 -11.17 -25.00
CA GLY A 205 5.44 -12.50 -24.40
C GLY A 205 5.23 -12.55 -22.89
N SER A 206 5.24 -11.39 -22.23
CA SER A 206 4.83 -11.26 -20.83
C SER A 206 3.31 -11.04 -20.71
N LEU A 207 2.79 -11.26 -19.51
CA LEU A 207 1.43 -10.88 -19.12
C LEU A 207 1.50 -9.71 -18.15
N ILE A 208 0.65 -8.72 -18.32
CA ILE A 208 0.40 -7.66 -17.35
C ILE A 208 -0.98 -7.85 -16.76
N PHE A 209 -1.10 -7.86 -15.44
CA PHE A 209 -2.36 -7.83 -14.72
C PHE A 209 -2.53 -6.46 -14.04
N TYR A 210 -3.61 -5.77 -14.38
CA TYR A 210 -4.08 -4.55 -13.72
C TYR A 210 -5.23 -4.90 -12.78
N ALA A 211 -5.16 -4.47 -11.53
CA ALA A 211 -6.24 -4.65 -10.56
C ALA A 211 -7.50 -3.83 -10.91
N GLY A 212 -8.60 -4.12 -10.20
CA GLY A 212 -9.85 -3.34 -10.23
C GLY A 212 -9.66 -1.84 -9.95
N ASP A 213 -10.74 -1.08 -10.11
CA ASP A 213 -10.76 0.38 -10.03
C ASP A 213 -10.90 0.92 -8.60
N GLY A 214 -10.95 0.03 -7.60
CA GLY A 214 -11.16 0.31 -6.19
C GLY A 214 -12.61 0.65 -5.85
N VAL A 215 -13.55 0.06 -6.59
CA VAL A 215 -14.99 0.30 -6.43
C VAL A 215 -15.58 -0.72 -5.45
N SER A 216 -16.19 -0.18 -4.39
CA SER A 216 -16.95 -0.95 -3.40
C SER A 216 -18.33 -0.34 -3.24
N ALA A 217 -19.35 -1.18 -3.04
CA ALA A 217 -20.72 -0.71 -2.83
C ALA A 217 -21.57 -1.73 -2.08
N ALA A 218 -22.62 -1.22 -1.45
CA ALA A 218 -23.72 -2.03 -0.95
C ALA A 218 -24.76 -2.31 -2.04
N LEU A 219 -25.51 -3.40 -1.90
CA LEU A 219 -26.69 -3.67 -2.72
C LEU A 219 -27.82 -2.66 -2.47
N ASN A 220 -27.94 -2.16 -1.24
CA ASN A 220 -28.84 -1.08 -0.87
C ASN A 220 -28.05 0.10 -0.29
N PRO A 221 -28.21 1.33 -0.82
CA PRO A 221 -27.47 2.51 -0.35
C PRO A 221 -27.58 2.82 1.15
N SER A 222 -28.60 2.32 1.86
CA SER A 222 -28.75 2.50 3.30
C SER A 222 -27.88 1.59 4.16
N ASP A 223 -27.30 0.53 3.58
CA ASP A 223 -26.48 -0.43 4.31
C ASP A 223 -25.06 0.13 4.45
N LEU A 224 -24.84 0.91 5.50
CA LEU A 224 -23.54 1.50 5.79
C LEU A 224 -22.52 0.45 6.27
N ASN A 225 -21.26 0.62 5.88
CA ASN A 225 -20.14 -0.24 6.23
C ASN A 225 -19.52 0.13 7.60
N THR A 226 -20.31 0.00 8.67
CA THR A 226 -19.94 0.46 10.02
C THR A 226 -19.07 -0.52 10.82
N ASP A 227 -18.81 -1.71 10.29
CA ASP A 227 -17.84 -2.66 10.85
C ASP A 227 -16.51 -2.59 10.08
N PHE A 228 -15.40 -2.85 10.75
CA PHE A 228 -14.08 -2.80 10.13
C PHE A 228 -13.89 -3.88 9.06
N ALA A 229 -14.46 -5.07 9.26
CA ALA A 229 -14.24 -6.22 8.40
C ALA A 229 -15.52 -6.82 7.83
N ASP A 230 -16.64 -6.78 8.56
CA ASP A 230 -17.78 -7.66 8.30
C ASP A 230 -19.08 -6.91 8.04
N ASN A 231 -19.24 -6.43 6.80
CA ASN A 231 -20.42 -5.68 6.39
C ASN A 231 -21.27 -6.51 5.40
N SER A 232 -22.44 -7.00 5.83
CA SER A 232 -23.38 -7.71 4.96
C SER A 232 -23.96 -6.78 3.88
N ASN A 233 -24.41 -7.35 2.75
CA ASN A 233 -24.86 -6.66 1.53
C ASN A 233 -23.79 -5.89 0.75
N TRP A 234 -22.51 -5.94 1.15
CA TRP A 234 -21.41 -5.29 0.44
C TRP A 234 -20.67 -6.23 -0.52
N TYR A 235 -20.14 -5.61 -1.58
CA TYR A 235 -19.15 -6.20 -2.48
C TYR A 235 -18.01 -5.19 -2.75
N ASP A 236 -16.85 -5.72 -3.12
CA ASP A 236 -15.71 -4.94 -3.62
C ASP A 236 -15.07 -5.63 -4.83
N ASP A 237 -14.09 -4.98 -5.44
CA ASP A 237 -13.38 -5.45 -6.64
C ASP A 237 -12.00 -6.06 -6.34
N ILE A 238 -11.75 -6.42 -5.08
CA ILE A 238 -10.59 -7.25 -4.72
C ILE A 238 -10.80 -8.67 -5.27
N CYS A 239 -9.73 -9.32 -5.69
CA CYS A 239 -9.75 -10.69 -6.17
C CYS A 239 -8.38 -11.35 -6.03
N ASP A 240 -8.36 -12.68 -6.08
CA ASP A 240 -7.15 -13.43 -6.31
C ASP A 240 -7.44 -14.68 -7.14
N GLY A 241 -6.40 -15.26 -7.73
CA GLY A 241 -6.54 -16.49 -8.50
C GLY A 241 -5.34 -16.87 -9.33
N ARG A 242 -5.57 -17.79 -10.27
CA ARG A 242 -4.51 -18.50 -10.98
C ARG A 242 -4.11 -17.76 -12.26
N VAL A 243 -2.80 -17.78 -12.52
CA VAL A 243 -2.20 -17.36 -13.79
C VAL A 243 -1.55 -18.59 -14.44
N THR A 244 -2.03 -18.95 -15.63
CA THR A 244 -1.52 -20.08 -16.43
C THR A 244 -1.08 -19.61 -17.81
N ALA A 245 -0.37 -20.49 -18.53
CA ALA A 245 0.03 -20.22 -19.90
C ALA A 245 0.16 -21.49 -20.74
N THR A 246 -0.08 -21.36 -22.05
CA THR A 246 0.21 -22.37 -23.06
C THR A 246 1.31 -21.88 -23.98
N ILE A 247 2.36 -22.69 -24.15
CA ILE A 247 3.51 -22.37 -25.00
C ILE A 247 3.43 -23.18 -26.29
N ARG A 248 3.48 -22.53 -27.45
CA ARG A 248 3.53 -23.18 -28.77
C ARG A 248 4.76 -22.75 -29.55
N HIS A 249 5.42 -23.68 -30.23
CA HIS A 249 6.56 -23.33 -31.08
C HIS A 249 6.08 -22.64 -32.37
N ARG A 250 6.62 -21.46 -32.71
CA ARG A 250 6.11 -20.66 -33.84
C ARG A 250 6.27 -21.35 -35.20
N GLY A 251 7.36 -22.10 -35.41
CA GLY A 251 7.63 -22.75 -36.69
C GLY A 251 6.78 -24.00 -36.96
N THR A 252 6.28 -24.68 -35.92
CA THR A 252 5.57 -25.97 -36.04
C THR A 252 4.12 -25.92 -35.57
N GLY A 253 3.76 -24.95 -34.71
CA GLY A 253 2.45 -24.85 -34.07
C GLY A 253 2.21 -25.84 -32.92
N GLU A 254 3.18 -26.70 -32.64
CA GLU A 254 3.10 -27.74 -31.60
C GLU A 254 3.06 -27.12 -30.19
N VAL A 255 2.24 -27.69 -29.30
CA VAL A 255 2.22 -27.34 -27.86
C VAL A 255 3.47 -27.90 -27.22
N VAL A 256 4.29 -27.01 -26.68
CA VAL A 256 5.56 -27.32 -26.03
C VAL A 256 5.37 -27.58 -24.53
N ALA A 257 4.49 -26.79 -23.89
CA ALA A 257 4.15 -26.97 -22.48
C ALA A 257 2.83 -26.26 -22.14
N GLU A 258 2.15 -26.78 -21.11
CA GLU A 258 1.02 -26.15 -20.43
C GLU A 258 1.42 -25.89 -18.97
N LEU A 259 1.32 -24.64 -18.52
CA LEU A 259 1.73 -24.19 -17.20
C LEU A 259 0.50 -23.98 -16.31
N ASN A 260 -0.20 -25.06 -16.00
CA ASN A 260 -1.53 -25.04 -15.35
C ASN A 260 -1.59 -25.67 -13.96
N CYS A 261 -0.53 -26.37 -13.52
CA CYS A 261 -0.47 -27.03 -12.23
C CYS A 261 0.26 -26.18 -11.18
N ALA A 262 0.09 -26.51 -9.89
CA ALA A 262 0.70 -25.77 -8.78
C ALA A 262 2.23 -25.59 -8.89
N GLN A 263 2.93 -26.47 -9.61
CA GLN A 263 4.39 -26.43 -9.77
C GLN A 263 4.89 -25.47 -10.86
N THR A 264 4.00 -25.04 -11.77
CA THR A 264 4.35 -24.28 -12.99
C THR A 264 3.56 -22.99 -13.14
N ALA A 265 2.30 -23.01 -12.69
CA ALA A 265 1.43 -21.83 -12.63
C ALA A 265 1.94 -20.82 -11.60
N ALA A 266 1.45 -19.58 -11.73
CA ALA A 266 1.58 -18.55 -10.72
C ALA A 266 0.21 -18.22 -10.11
N TRP A 267 0.23 -17.38 -9.08
CA TRP A 267 -0.95 -16.79 -8.48
C TRP A 267 -0.88 -15.28 -8.61
N VAL A 268 -2.03 -14.61 -8.75
CA VAL A 268 -2.15 -13.16 -8.65
C VAL A 268 -3.14 -12.80 -7.56
N THR A 269 -2.84 -11.76 -6.80
CA THR A 269 -3.79 -11.12 -5.88
C THR A 269 -3.86 -9.64 -6.19
N SER A 270 -5.07 -9.08 -6.18
CA SER A 270 -5.23 -7.64 -6.04
C SER A 270 -5.19 -7.24 -4.57
N ALA A 271 -4.83 -5.99 -4.30
CA ALA A 271 -4.73 -5.45 -2.95
C ALA A 271 -5.07 -3.96 -2.91
N PRO A 272 -5.36 -3.39 -1.73
CA PRO A 272 -5.43 -1.94 -1.54
C PRO A 272 -4.20 -1.22 -2.12
N PRO A 273 -4.31 0.08 -2.48
CA PRO A 273 -3.15 0.88 -2.81
C PRO A 273 -2.11 0.82 -1.68
N ASP A 274 -0.83 0.85 -2.05
CA ASP A 274 0.24 1.10 -1.11
C ASP A 274 0.43 2.61 -1.04
N TYR A 275 0.04 3.22 0.08
CA TYR A 275 0.07 4.67 0.22
C TYR A 275 1.44 5.20 0.61
N ALA A 276 2.44 4.33 0.83
CA ALA A 276 3.82 4.74 1.00
C ALA A 276 4.81 3.71 0.43
N PRO A 277 4.85 3.49 -0.90
CA PRO A 277 5.57 2.35 -1.50
C PRO A 277 7.07 2.25 -1.22
N GLN A 278 7.68 3.32 -0.72
CA GLN A 278 9.10 3.41 -0.38
C GLN A 278 9.38 3.11 1.10
N ILE A 279 8.34 2.84 1.90
CA ILE A 279 8.43 2.49 3.31
C ILE A 279 7.99 1.04 3.45
N GLN A 280 8.90 0.16 3.85
CA GLN A 280 8.61 -1.27 3.94
C GLN A 280 7.99 -1.63 5.31
N PRO A 281 7.05 -2.58 5.36
CA PRO A 281 6.58 -3.18 6.61
C PRO A 281 7.74 -3.78 7.41
N LEU A 282 7.68 -3.69 8.75
CA LEU A 282 8.73 -4.20 9.64
C LEU A 282 8.99 -5.71 9.43
N ALA A 283 7.92 -6.50 9.50
CA ALA A 283 7.89 -7.88 9.04
C ALA A 283 7.07 -7.91 7.75
N THR A 284 7.63 -8.53 6.72
CA THR A 284 7.02 -8.60 5.39
C THR A 284 6.39 -9.96 5.14
N MET A 285 5.53 -10.06 4.12
CA MET A 285 4.99 -11.35 3.68
C MET A 285 6.12 -12.31 3.27
N TYR A 286 7.19 -11.82 2.64
CA TYR A 286 8.36 -12.66 2.32
C TYR A 286 8.99 -13.28 3.59
N ASP A 287 9.12 -12.49 4.67
CA ASP A 287 9.68 -12.99 5.93
C ASP A 287 8.82 -14.12 6.52
N LEU A 288 7.49 -14.00 6.43
CA LEU A 288 6.58 -15.07 6.85
C LEU A 288 6.69 -16.32 5.99
N ILE A 289 6.84 -16.18 4.67
CA ILE A 289 7.04 -17.34 3.80
C ILE A 289 8.36 -18.03 4.16
N CYS A 290 9.41 -17.27 4.42
CA CYS A 290 10.68 -17.82 4.89
C CYS A 290 10.52 -18.60 6.20
N GLY A 291 9.73 -18.09 7.16
CA GLY A 291 9.42 -18.79 8.40
C GLY A 291 8.51 -20.00 8.24
N ALA A 292 7.58 -19.99 7.29
CA ALA A 292 6.73 -21.14 6.99
C ALA A 292 7.55 -22.31 6.40
N GLY A 293 8.70 -22.00 5.79
CA GLY A 293 9.65 -22.98 5.29
C GLY A 293 10.44 -23.70 6.38
N LYS A 294 11.21 -24.70 5.97
CA LYS A 294 12.03 -25.57 6.84
C LYS A 294 13.50 -25.16 6.93
N THR A 295 13.88 -24.01 6.37
CA THR A 295 15.27 -23.57 6.33
C THR A 295 15.75 -23.12 7.72
N VAL A 296 16.93 -23.58 8.11
CA VAL A 296 17.68 -23.03 9.24
C VAL A 296 18.70 -22.05 8.68
N TYR A 297 18.77 -20.86 9.27
CA TYR A 297 19.66 -19.80 8.81
C TYR A 297 20.86 -19.68 9.75
N GLU A 298 22.05 -19.59 9.16
CA GLU A 298 23.23 -19.08 9.85
C GLU A 298 23.16 -17.54 9.84
N THR A 299 23.33 -16.91 11.01
CA THR A 299 23.14 -15.48 11.12
C THR A 299 24.32 -14.72 10.52
N ASP A 300 24.00 -13.80 9.62
CA ASP A 300 24.86 -12.70 9.19
C ASP A 300 24.12 -11.35 9.37
N PHE A 301 24.85 -10.23 9.32
CA PHE A 301 24.25 -8.93 9.60
C PHE A 301 23.16 -8.52 8.60
N SER A 302 23.15 -9.08 7.39
CA SER A 302 22.14 -8.81 6.36
C SER A 302 20.78 -9.46 6.64
N LEU A 303 20.66 -10.42 7.57
CA LEU A 303 19.36 -10.90 8.06
C LEU A 303 18.77 -9.99 9.16
N VAL A 304 19.63 -9.23 9.84
CA VAL A 304 19.25 -8.37 10.97
C VAL A 304 19.00 -6.94 10.52
N PHE A 305 19.87 -6.42 9.65
CA PHE A 305 19.81 -5.06 9.17
C PHE A 305 18.45 -4.65 8.57
N PRO A 306 17.71 -5.49 7.81
CA PRO A 306 16.38 -5.13 7.33
C PRO A 306 15.42 -4.73 8.45
N ILE A 307 15.45 -5.40 9.61
CA ILE A 307 14.61 -5.07 10.78
C ILE A 307 14.90 -3.64 11.23
N PHE A 308 16.20 -3.28 11.33
CA PHE A 308 16.64 -1.96 11.76
C PHE A 308 16.29 -0.88 10.74
N LEU A 309 16.54 -1.14 9.45
CA LEU A 309 16.22 -0.19 8.38
C LEU A 309 14.73 0.09 8.32
N ARG A 310 13.90 -0.96 8.34
CA ARG A 310 12.44 -0.84 8.28
C ARG A 310 11.93 -0.05 9.47
N LEU A 311 12.33 -0.40 10.69
CA LEU A 311 11.90 0.30 11.90
C LEU A 311 12.37 1.77 11.93
N TYR A 312 13.62 2.04 11.50
CA TYR A 312 14.13 3.41 11.38
C TYR A 312 13.30 4.26 10.42
N ARG A 313 12.83 3.68 9.31
CA ARG A 313 12.06 4.39 8.28
C ARG A 313 10.58 4.57 8.63
N MET A 314 10.05 3.88 9.63
CA MET A 314 8.67 4.10 10.11
C MET A 314 8.43 5.53 10.61
N GLN A 315 9.49 6.28 10.93
CA GLN A 315 9.45 7.71 11.26
C GLN A 315 8.74 8.59 10.21
N TRP A 316 8.59 8.11 8.98
CA TRP A 316 7.94 8.84 7.89
C TRP A 316 6.42 8.72 7.89
N VAL A 317 5.90 7.71 8.60
CA VAL A 317 4.50 7.28 8.52
C VAL A 317 3.83 7.08 9.88
N ASN A 318 4.60 7.10 10.97
CA ASN A 318 4.10 6.92 12.32
C ASN A 318 4.80 7.88 13.29
N LEU A 319 4.02 8.61 14.10
CA LEU A 319 4.56 9.58 15.06
C LEU A 319 5.34 8.88 16.19
N GLY A 320 4.90 7.68 16.60
CA GLY A 320 5.56 6.90 17.65
C GLY A 320 7.00 6.51 17.30
N ASP A 321 7.30 6.31 16.02
CA ASP A 321 8.66 6.01 15.54
C ASP A 321 9.50 7.26 15.24
N PHE A 322 8.90 8.46 15.34
CA PHE A 322 9.57 9.73 15.08
C PHE A 322 9.85 10.55 16.35
N LEU A 323 8.89 10.66 17.28
CA LEU A 323 8.95 11.56 18.45
C LEU A 323 8.97 10.87 19.83
N ALA A 324 8.64 9.59 19.93
CA ALA A 324 8.81 8.86 21.20
C ALA A 324 10.29 8.47 21.40
N PRO A 325 10.71 7.94 22.58
CA PRO A 325 11.98 7.24 22.74
C PRO A 325 12.04 6.09 21.73
N SER A 326 12.56 6.40 20.54
CA SER A 326 12.28 5.65 19.32
C SER A 326 13.52 4.92 18.89
N PHE A 327 13.34 3.86 18.10
CA PHE A 327 14.47 3.19 17.47
C PHE A 327 15.31 4.15 16.62
N ARG A 328 14.65 5.14 16.00
CA ARG A 328 15.32 6.23 15.27
C ARG A 328 16.33 6.97 16.14
N GLU A 329 15.91 7.43 17.32
CA GLU A 329 16.76 8.17 18.25
C GLU A 329 17.99 7.35 18.65
N VAL A 330 17.81 6.07 18.98
CA VAL A 330 18.92 5.15 19.32
C VAL A 330 19.93 5.03 18.17
N ILE A 331 19.46 4.89 16.93
CA ILE A 331 20.35 4.84 15.76
C ILE A 331 21.04 6.18 15.52
N ASP A 332 20.33 7.30 15.62
CA ASP A 332 20.87 8.64 15.46
C ASP A 332 21.97 8.93 16.50
N GLU A 333 21.79 8.50 17.76
CA GLU A 333 22.81 8.60 18.81
C GLU A 333 24.06 7.77 18.52
N LEU A 334 23.90 6.54 18.02
CA LEU A 334 25.02 5.70 17.60
C LEU A 334 25.79 6.32 16.43
N ILE A 335 25.09 6.96 15.49
CA ILE A 335 25.72 7.69 14.38
C ILE A 335 26.49 8.91 14.92
N ALA A 336 25.85 9.74 15.75
CA ALA A 336 26.44 10.96 16.30
C ALA A 336 27.68 10.68 17.17
N SER A 337 27.69 9.57 17.91
CA SER A 337 28.82 9.13 18.74
C SER A 337 29.91 8.37 17.98
N GLY A 338 29.73 8.11 16.68
CA GLY A 338 30.66 7.32 15.87
C GLY A 338 30.67 5.82 16.20
N GLU A 339 29.63 5.34 16.89
CA GLU A 339 29.46 3.96 17.33
C GLU A 339 28.58 3.11 16.42
N PHE A 340 28.01 3.67 15.34
CA PHE A 340 27.17 2.94 14.38
C PHE A 340 27.80 1.64 13.87
N SER A 341 29.12 1.61 13.66
CA SER A 341 29.82 0.40 13.22
C SER A 341 29.80 -0.75 14.23
N LYS A 342 29.52 -0.48 15.51
CA LYS A 342 29.37 -1.52 16.54
C LYS A 342 28.15 -2.41 16.32
N LEU A 343 27.16 -1.95 15.53
CA LEU A 343 26.02 -2.80 15.15
C LEU A 343 26.45 -3.99 14.30
N TYR A 344 27.50 -3.87 13.49
CA TYR A 344 27.98 -4.95 12.61
C TYR A 344 29.41 -5.43 12.93
N ASP A 345 29.89 -5.12 14.12
CA ASP A 345 31.10 -5.71 14.71
C ASP A 345 30.69 -6.82 15.70
N PRO A 346 31.05 -8.10 15.46
CA PRO A 346 30.70 -9.21 16.35
C PRO A 346 31.57 -9.27 17.61
N SER A 347 32.64 -8.46 17.70
CA SER A 347 33.61 -8.53 18.79
C SER A 347 32.98 -8.32 20.18
N PRO A 348 33.63 -8.85 21.25
CA PRO A 348 33.20 -8.58 22.62
C PRO A 348 33.17 -7.08 22.99
N GLY A 349 33.97 -6.25 22.32
CA GLY A 349 34.00 -4.80 22.56
C GLY A 349 32.74 -4.06 22.08
N ALA A 350 32.04 -4.61 21.09
CA ALA A 350 30.78 -4.08 20.58
C ALA A 350 29.53 -4.69 21.26
N ARG A 351 29.71 -5.76 22.03
CA ARG A 351 28.61 -6.52 22.66
C ARG A 351 27.65 -5.65 23.47
N GLY A 352 28.16 -4.71 24.26
CA GLY A 352 27.30 -3.84 25.08
C GLY A 352 26.30 -3.01 24.27
N VAL A 353 26.70 -2.53 23.08
CA VAL A 353 25.80 -1.81 22.17
C VAL A 353 24.75 -2.75 21.60
N ARG A 354 25.15 -3.96 21.18
CA ARG A 354 24.20 -4.95 20.64
C ARG A 354 23.20 -5.42 21.70
N GLU A 355 23.63 -5.63 22.94
CA GLU A 355 22.76 -5.97 24.07
C GLU A 355 21.77 -4.85 24.41
N ALA A 356 22.23 -3.59 24.43
CA ALA A 356 21.36 -2.44 24.67
C ALA A 356 20.26 -2.35 23.60
N VAL A 357 20.63 -2.42 22.32
CA VAL A 357 19.67 -2.37 21.20
C VAL A 357 18.74 -3.59 21.19
N PHE A 358 19.26 -4.80 21.42
CA PHE A 358 18.44 -6.02 21.49
C PHE A 358 17.37 -5.91 22.58
N SER A 359 17.73 -5.36 23.76
CA SER A 359 16.83 -5.28 24.92
C SER A 359 15.57 -4.43 24.69
N LEU A 360 15.57 -3.60 23.63
CA LEU A 360 14.41 -2.82 23.24
C LEU A 360 13.31 -3.68 22.63
N PHE A 361 13.64 -4.81 21.99
CA PHE A 361 12.68 -5.60 21.21
C PHE A 361 11.85 -6.56 22.07
N ARG A 362 10.56 -6.67 21.73
CA ARG A 362 9.65 -7.63 22.36
C ARG A 362 10.01 -9.06 21.98
N ASN A 363 10.03 -9.94 22.98
CA ASN A 363 10.26 -11.36 22.76
C ASN A 363 8.96 -12.04 22.27
N PRO A 364 8.94 -12.69 21.08
CA PRO A 364 7.74 -13.31 20.53
C PRO A 364 7.32 -14.61 21.24
N SER A 365 8.10 -15.09 22.22
CA SER A 365 7.62 -16.10 23.18
C SER A 365 6.62 -15.53 24.18
N TYR A 366 6.54 -14.19 24.29
CA TYR A 366 5.69 -13.45 25.21
C TYR A 366 5.74 -14.03 26.64
N PRO A 367 6.89 -13.96 27.34
CA PRO A 367 6.94 -14.41 28.74
C PRO A 367 5.90 -13.65 29.58
N ASN A 368 5.65 -14.08 30.83
CA ASN A 368 4.68 -13.42 31.70
C ASN A 368 5.18 -12.02 32.12
N ASP A 369 5.11 -11.09 31.17
CA ASP A 369 5.53 -9.71 31.26
C ASP A 369 4.30 -8.83 31.45
N ASN A 370 4.45 -7.83 32.31
CA ASN A 370 3.39 -6.88 32.65
C ASN A 370 3.67 -5.55 31.93
N GLU A 371 3.66 -5.59 30.60
CA GLU A 371 3.72 -4.38 29.76
C GLU A 371 2.41 -3.57 29.88
N PRO A 372 2.42 -2.25 29.58
CA PRO A 372 1.21 -1.44 29.52
C PRO A 372 0.13 -2.05 28.62
N ILE A 373 -1.14 -1.93 28.99
CA ILE A 373 -2.25 -2.53 28.25
C ILE A 373 -2.79 -1.59 27.16
N ILE A 374 -3.35 -2.18 26.10
CA ILE A 374 -4.26 -1.53 25.17
C ILE A 374 -5.68 -1.80 25.69
N PRO A 375 -6.40 -0.79 26.21
CA PRO A 375 -7.71 -0.99 26.80
C PRO A 375 -8.78 -1.26 25.72
N SER A 376 -9.80 -2.04 26.08
CA SER A 376 -11.03 -2.12 25.28
C SER A 376 -11.79 -0.80 25.33
N LYS A 377 -12.56 -0.50 24.29
CA LYS A 377 -13.52 0.63 24.28
C LYS A 377 -14.59 0.51 25.37
N GLU A 378 -14.89 -0.72 25.84
CA GLU A 378 -15.82 -0.99 26.93
C GLU A 378 -15.16 -0.70 28.29
N LYS A 379 -15.23 0.57 28.71
CA LYS A 379 -14.54 1.04 29.92
C LYS A 379 -15.18 0.52 31.21
N THR A 380 -14.35 0.16 32.18
CA THR A 380 -14.77 -0.18 33.56
C THR A 380 -14.03 0.72 34.55
N SER A 381 -14.77 1.44 35.41
CA SER A 381 -14.20 2.42 36.37
C SER A 381 -13.58 1.75 37.60
N ILE A 382 -12.49 1.01 37.42
CA ILE A 382 -11.68 0.43 38.50
C ILE A 382 -10.38 1.24 38.62
N GLY A 383 -10.08 1.73 39.82
CA GLY A 383 -8.89 2.58 40.08
C GLY A 383 -7.54 1.86 40.07
N ASN A 384 -7.50 0.57 39.74
CA ASN A 384 -6.29 -0.23 39.56
C ASN A 384 -6.44 -1.12 38.32
N PRO A 385 -6.29 -0.57 37.11
CA PRO A 385 -6.43 -1.33 35.85
C PRO A 385 -5.28 -2.30 35.59
N GLY A 386 -4.31 -2.42 36.51
CA GLY A 386 -2.98 -2.95 36.22
C GLY A 386 -2.13 -1.86 35.56
N THR A 387 -0.97 -1.55 36.15
CA THR A 387 -0.20 -0.36 35.74
C THR A 387 0.82 -0.63 34.64
N GLY A 388 0.98 -1.87 34.19
CA GLY A 388 2.10 -2.25 33.33
C GLY A 388 3.43 -1.93 34.00
N THR A 389 3.89 -2.75 34.94
CA THR A 389 5.10 -2.46 35.73
C THR A 389 6.40 -2.52 34.93
N GLN A 390 6.35 -2.98 33.69
CA GLN A 390 7.51 -3.05 32.79
C GLN A 390 7.45 -1.94 31.74
N GLU A 391 8.63 -1.54 31.27
CA GLU A 391 8.76 -0.63 30.12
C GLU A 391 8.27 -1.31 28.84
N LEU A 392 7.48 -0.57 28.05
CA LEU A 392 6.93 -1.02 26.78
C LEU A 392 8.06 -1.30 25.78
N LYS A 393 8.02 -2.47 25.15
CA LYS A 393 9.02 -2.93 24.18
C LYS A 393 8.65 -2.55 22.74
N LEU A 394 9.66 -2.51 21.88
CA LEU A 394 9.51 -2.27 20.45
C LEU A 394 9.04 -3.52 19.70
N PRO A 395 8.28 -3.34 18.62
CA PRO A 395 7.69 -2.07 18.20
C PRO A 395 6.41 -1.74 18.98
N TYR A 396 5.97 -0.48 18.89
CA TYR A 396 4.73 0.00 19.53
C TYR A 396 3.51 -0.23 18.64
N TYR A 397 3.33 -1.44 18.12
CA TYR A 397 2.22 -1.77 17.21
C TYR A 397 1.27 -2.76 17.89
N PRO A 398 -0.05 -2.69 17.65
CA PRO A 398 -0.97 -3.74 18.05
C PRO A 398 -0.63 -5.09 17.40
N GLY A 399 -0.82 -6.19 18.14
CA GLY A 399 -0.57 -7.56 17.69
C GLY A 399 -1.87 -8.36 17.51
N ASP A 400 -1.73 -9.63 17.11
CA ASP A 400 -2.85 -10.56 16.86
C ASP A 400 -3.80 -10.71 18.06
N GLY A 401 -3.31 -10.46 19.28
CA GLY A 401 -4.06 -10.60 20.54
C GLY A 401 -4.76 -9.33 21.02
N VAL A 402 -4.92 -8.31 20.17
CA VAL A 402 -5.50 -7.00 20.54
C VAL A 402 -6.87 -7.11 21.23
N ASN A 403 -7.65 -8.16 20.95
CA ASN A 403 -8.97 -8.37 21.55
C ASN A 403 -8.92 -8.64 23.06
N TYR A 404 -7.73 -8.91 23.63
CA TYR A 404 -7.54 -9.39 24.99
C TYR A 404 -6.68 -8.41 25.81
N PRO A 405 -7.27 -7.36 26.42
CA PRO A 405 -6.55 -6.46 27.31
C PRO A 405 -5.82 -7.23 28.42
N GLY A 406 -4.51 -6.98 28.56
CA GLY A 406 -3.64 -7.68 29.51
C GLY A 406 -2.95 -8.92 28.94
N SER A 407 -3.31 -9.39 27.75
CA SER A 407 -2.48 -10.33 27.01
C SER A 407 -1.20 -9.65 26.54
N PRO A 408 -0.01 -10.23 26.73
CA PRO A 408 1.22 -9.67 26.16
C PRO A 408 1.18 -9.65 24.61
N ALA A 409 0.35 -10.51 23.99
CA ALA A 409 0.16 -10.57 22.54
C ALA A 409 -0.77 -9.49 21.97
N GLN A 410 -1.30 -8.59 22.81
CA GLN A 410 -1.98 -7.37 22.35
C GLN A 410 -1.02 -6.42 21.60
N TRP A 411 0.28 -6.59 21.84
CA TRP A 411 1.35 -5.88 21.14
C TRP A 411 2.07 -6.81 20.18
N PHE A 412 2.49 -6.27 19.03
CA PHE A 412 3.22 -7.01 18.03
C PHE A 412 4.65 -7.33 18.48
N ALA A 413 5.12 -8.52 18.14
CA ALA A 413 6.52 -8.89 18.17
C ALA A 413 6.92 -9.38 16.78
N ILE A 414 8.15 -9.10 16.36
CA ILE A 414 8.68 -9.68 15.12
C ILE A 414 8.60 -11.23 15.19
N PRO A 415 8.42 -11.92 14.05
CA PRO A 415 8.32 -13.38 14.03
C PRO A 415 9.48 -14.09 14.77
N PRO A 416 9.24 -15.24 15.43
CA PRO A 416 10.28 -16.02 16.11
C PRO A 416 11.52 -16.33 15.26
N LEU A 417 11.37 -16.49 13.94
CA LEU A 417 12.49 -16.62 13.01
C LEU A 417 13.42 -15.40 13.07
N LEU A 418 12.86 -14.20 12.89
CA LEU A 418 13.61 -12.95 12.87
C LEU A 418 14.20 -12.64 14.25
N TYR A 419 13.44 -12.91 15.32
CA TYR A 419 13.94 -12.71 16.69
C TYR A 419 15.14 -13.59 17.02
N ARG A 420 15.18 -14.84 16.56
CA ARG A 420 16.38 -15.69 16.72
C ARG A 420 17.60 -15.14 15.99
N GLN A 421 17.43 -14.49 14.84
CA GLN A 421 18.54 -13.80 14.16
C GLN A 421 19.04 -12.62 15.01
N LEU A 422 18.14 -11.87 15.66
CA LEU A 422 18.52 -10.84 16.62
C LEU A 422 19.25 -11.41 17.85
N GLU A 423 18.86 -12.58 18.35
CA GLU A 423 19.54 -13.24 19.47
C GLU A 423 20.99 -13.63 19.12
N ALA A 424 21.18 -14.30 17.98
CA ALA A 424 22.52 -14.65 17.49
C ALA A 424 23.39 -13.40 17.26
N TRP A 425 22.80 -12.34 16.67
CA TRP A 425 23.46 -11.05 16.49
C TRP A 425 23.88 -10.39 17.80
N ARG A 426 22.98 -10.34 18.79
CA ARG A 426 23.30 -9.86 20.15
C ARG A 426 24.53 -10.58 20.69
N ASP A 427 24.54 -11.90 20.59
CA ASP A 427 25.59 -12.77 21.14
C ASP A 427 26.92 -12.69 20.37
N GLY A 428 26.93 -12.05 19.18
CA GLY A 428 28.11 -11.96 18.34
C GLY A 428 28.35 -13.20 17.48
N ASP A 429 27.33 -14.05 17.31
CA ASP A 429 27.38 -15.25 16.49
C ASP A 429 27.03 -14.92 15.03
N PHE A 430 27.86 -14.07 14.43
CA PHE A 430 27.74 -13.67 13.03
C PHE A 430 29.10 -13.21 12.48
N PRO A 431 29.38 -13.37 11.17
CA PRO A 431 30.62 -12.87 10.58
C PRO A 431 30.65 -11.33 10.57
N PRO A 432 31.83 -10.70 10.72
CA PRO A 432 31.95 -9.25 10.62
C PRO A 432 31.61 -8.76 9.21
N LEU A 433 30.86 -7.65 9.12
CA LEU A 433 30.61 -7.00 7.84
C LEU A 433 31.83 -6.16 7.41
N ALA A 434 32.31 -6.37 6.19
CA ALA A 434 33.38 -5.57 5.62
C ALA A 434 32.92 -4.14 5.28
N GLY A 435 33.79 -3.17 5.53
CA GLY A 435 33.55 -1.75 5.22
C GLY A 435 33.19 -0.89 6.42
N LYS A 436 33.10 0.42 6.18
CA LYS A 436 32.62 1.40 7.14
C LYS A 436 31.56 2.27 6.47
N TYR A 437 30.41 2.37 7.10
CA TYR A 437 29.26 3.11 6.58
C TYR A 437 29.00 4.31 7.50
N SER A 438 28.71 5.47 6.92
CA SER A 438 28.51 6.72 7.68
C SER A 438 27.24 6.69 8.52
N ASP A 439 26.20 6.05 8.00
CA ASP A 439 24.85 6.04 8.53
C ASP A 439 24.07 4.83 8.00
N ILE A 440 22.82 4.70 8.46
CA ILE A 440 21.93 3.61 8.09
C ILE A 440 21.52 3.62 6.61
N ASP A 441 21.35 4.79 6.00
CA ASP A 441 20.98 4.91 4.59
C ASP A 441 22.15 4.53 3.66
N ALA A 442 23.39 4.84 4.04
CA ALA A 442 24.59 4.43 3.32
C ALA A 442 24.74 2.90 3.29
N LEU A 443 24.45 2.23 4.41
CA LEU A 443 24.46 0.76 4.47
C LEU A 443 23.25 0.16 3.72
N ALA A 444 22.09 0.80 3.76
CA ALA A 444 20.94 0.37 2.97
C ALA A 444 21.21 0.43 1.46
N ARG A 445 21.87 1.49 0.98
CA ARG A 445 22.31 1.61 -0.41
C ARG A 445 23.34 0.54 -0.81
N HIS A 446 24.18 0.10 0.12
CA HIS A 446 25.09 -1.02 -0.13
C HIS A 446 24.31 -2.33 -0.42
N TYR A 447 23.33 -2.69 0.41
CA TYR A 447 22.50 -3.87 0.16
C TYR A 447 21.57 -3.70 -1.05
N GLN A 448 21.07 -2.49 -1.32
CA GLN A 448 20.34 -2.19 -2.56
C GLN A 448 21.18 -2.51 -3.81
N GLN A 449 22.47 -2.13 -3.80
CA GLN A 449 23.40 -2.46 -4.88
C GLN A 449 23.67 -3.96 -4.99
N GLN A 450 23.71 -4.69 -3.87
CA GLN A 450 23.85 -6.14 -3.89
C GLN A 450 22.63 -6.83 -4.53
N PHE A 451 21.41 -6.37 -4.26
CA PHE A 451 20.22 -6.88 -4.96
C PHE A 451 20.26 -6.58 -6.46
N ALA A 452 20.67 -5.37 -6.84
CA ALA A 452 20.82 -4.99 -8.24
C ALA A 452 21.85 -5.88 -8.97
N ALA A 453 23.01 -6.11 -8.35
CA ALA A 453 24.05 -6.99 -8.90
C ALA A 453 23.57 -8.46 -8.97
N ALA A 454 22.84 -8.93 -7.96
CA ALA A 454 22.27 -10.28 -7.97
C ALA A 454 21.24 -10.47 -9.10
N ALA A 455 20.51 -9.41 -9.48
CA ALA A 455 19.55 -9.45 -10.58
C ALA A 455 20.19 -9.55 -11.98
N GLU A 456 21.51 -9.37 -12.11
CA GLU A 456 22.22 -9.61 -13.38
C GLU A 456 22.29 -11.10 -13.73
N ASP A 457 22.21 -11.99 -12.75
CA ASP A 457 22.01 -13.43 -12.96
C ASP A 457 20.53 -13.68 -13.30
N PRO A 458 20.20 -14.20 -14.50
CA PRO A 458 18.81 -14.35 -14.92
C PRO A 458 18.00 -15.31 -14.04
N GLY A 459 18.64 -16.31 -13.43
CA GLY A 459 17.99 -17.24 -12.51
C GLY A 459 17.66 -16.59 -11.19
N LYS A 460 18.60 -15.82 -10.62
CA LYS A 460 18.32 -15.00 -9.44
C LYS A 460 17.26 -13.94 -9.72
N ALA A 461 17.28 -13.31 -10.90
CA ALA A 461 16.28 -12.29 -11.29
C ALA A 461 14.84 -12.82 -11.19
N ALA A 462 14.59 -14.06 -11.62
CA ALA A 462 13.27 -14.70 -11.50
C ALA A 462 12.78 -14.80 -10.05
N LEU A 463 13.67 -15.21 -9.15
CA LEU A 463 13.38 -15.38 -7.72
C LEU A 463 13.29 -14.03 -6.99
N LEU A 464 14.13 -13.07 -7.38
CA LEU A 464 14.13 -11.71 -6.87
C LEU A 464 12.83 -10.98 -7.18
N MET A 465 12.21 -11.21 -8.34
CA MET A 465 10.89 -10.64 -8.65
C MET A 465 9.84 -11.08 -7.64
N THR A 466 9.75 -12.39 -7.35
CA THR A 466 8.82 -12.90 -6.34
C THR A 466 9.08 -12.27 -4.98
N ARG A 467 10.36 -12.19 -4.56
CA ARG A 467 10.74 -11.56 -3.29
C ARG A 467 10.40 -10.07 -3.25
N ALA A 468 10.76 -9.32 -4.29
CA ALA A 468 10.61 -7.87 -4.36
C ALA A 468 9.14 -7.46 -4.17
N VAL A 469 8.22 -8.19 -4.79
CA VAL A 469 6.78 -8.00 -4.63
C VAL A 469 6.35 -8.30 -3.19
N LEU A 470 6.74 -9.45 -2.64
CA LEU A 470 6.30 -9.91 -1.32
C LEU A 470 6.92 -9.10 -0.15
N GLU A 471 8.05 -8.42 -0.36
CA GLU A 471 8.61 -7.49 0.62
C GLU A 471 7.81 -6.17 0.74
N THR A 472 6.87 -5.90 -0.18
CA THR A 472 5.96 -4.74 -0.08
C THR A 472 4.69 -5.03 0.71
N LEU A 473 4.46 -6.27 1.14
CA LEU A 473 3.24 -6.70 1.83
C LEU A 473 3.48 -6.88 3.32
N TYR A 474 2.46 -6.59 4.13
CA TYR A 474 2.54 -6.78 5.58
C TYR A 474 2.64 -8.26 5.97
N GLY A 475 3.57 -8.57 6.88
CA GLY A 475 3.79 -9.88 7.48
C GLY A 475 3.30 -10.00 8.92
N GLY A 476 2.22 -9.28 9.28
CA GLY A 476 1.63 -9.22 10.62
C GLY A 476 1.85 -7.88 11.34
N GLY A 477 1.13 -7.58 12.44
CA GLY A 477 0.10 -8.39 13.10
C GLY A 477 -1.15 -8.58 12.22
N PHE A 478 -1.89 -9.67 12.43
CA PHE A 478 -3.02 -10.04 11.58
C PHE A 478 -4.36 -9.80 12.28
N HIS A 479 -5.03 -8.70 11.92
CA HIS A 479 -6.39 -8.38 12.38
C HIS A 479 -7.25 -7.56 11.38
N PRO A 480 -7.48 -8.02 10.12
CA PRO A 480 -6.88 -9.18 9.47
C PRO A 480 -5.50 -8.92 8.87
N GLY A 481 -5.09 -7.67 8.69
CA GLY A 481 -3.91 -7.26 7.91
C GLY A 481 -4.31 -6.27 6.82
N VAL A 482 -3.44 -6.06 5.83
CA VAL A 482 -3.72 -5.13 4.71
C VAL A 482 -4.06 -5.89 3.42
N GLU A 483 -3.10 -6.66 2.88
CA GLU A 483 -3.29 -7.35 1.60
C GLU A 483 -3.76 -8.80 1.75
N LEU A 484 -3.14 -9.52 2.68
CA LEU A 484 -3.34 -10.95 2.96
C LEU A 484 -3.28 -11.17 4.47
N THR A 485 -3.58 -12.38 4.93
CA THR A 485 -3.67 -12.68 6.37
C THR A 485 -3.04 -14.02 6.77
N TRP A 486 -3.31 -14.46 8.00
CA TRP A 486 -2.67 -15.55 8.73
C TRP A 486 -2.49 -16.88 7.98
N PRO A 487 -3.34 -17.35 7.04
CA PRO A 487 -3.05 -18.60 6.33
C PRO A 487 -1.67 -18.58 5.67
N MET A 488 -1.22 -17.42 5.18
CA MET A 488 0.08 -17.27 4.52
C MET A 488 1.28 -17.60 5.42
N ARG A 489 1.11 -17.63 6.75
CA ARG A 489 2.21 -18.00 7.66
C ARG A 489 2.36 -19.51 7.88
N HIS A 490 1.56 -20.34 7.20
CA HIS A 490 1.54 -21.80 7.32
C HIS A 490 2.13 -22.49 6.10
N GLU A 491 2.89 -23.57 6.33
CA GLU A 491 3.53 -24.36 5.27
C GLU A 491 2.50 -24.93 4.27
N GLN A 492 1.31 -25.29 4.75
CA GLN A 492 0.27 -25.95 3.96
C GLN A 492 -0.27 -25.09 2.81
N MET A 493 -0.12 -23.76 2.89
CA MET A 493 -0.45 -22.84 1.79
C MET A 493 0.45 -22.98 0.58
N TYR A 494 1.58 -23.70 0.70
CA TYR A 494 2.60 -23.77 -0.33
C TYR A 494 2.76 -25.19 -0.87
N ALA A 495 2.66 -25.37 -2.19
CA ALA A 495 3.10 -26.58 -2.87
C ALA A 495 4.63 -26.69 -2.90
N VAL A 496 5.31 -25.54 -2.92
CA VAL A 496 6.77 -25.43 -2.84
C VAL A 496 7.12 -24.21 -2.00
N ASN A 497 8.04 -24.39 -1.06
CA ASN A 497 8.66 -23.30 -0.31
C ASN A 497 10.09 -23.72 0.05
N GLN A 498 10.99 -23.62 -0.92
CA GLN A 498 12.35 -24.14 -0.82
C GLN A 498 13.37 -23.03 -1.08
N GLN A 499 14.36 -22.90 -0.19
CA GLN A 499 15.53 -22.08 -0.48
C GLN A 499 16.38 -22.77 -1.54
N VAL A 500 16.69 -22.03 -2.61
CA VAL A 500 17.46 -22.52 -3.76
C VAL A 500 18.72 -21.70 -4.00
N VAL A 501 18.84 -20.53 -3.35
CA VAL A 501 20.05 -19.72 -3.29
C VAL A 501 20.27 -19.35 -1.84
N ASP A 502 21.43 -19.69 -1.29
CA ASP A 502 21.80 -19.36 0.09
C ASP A 502 22.25 -17.91 0.20
N ASP A 503 23.17 -17.50 -0.68
CA ASP A 503 23.70 -16.15 -0.73
C ASP A 503 23.17 -15.33 -1.92
N VAL A 504 22.39 -14.28 -1.61
CA VAL A 504 21.96 -13.30 -2.63
C VAL A 504 23.20 -12.65 -3.26
N ALA A 505 24.15 -12.23 -2.43
CA ALA A 505 25.43 -11.67 -2.86
C ALA A 505 26.59 -12.22 -2.00
N PRO A 506 27.85 -12.19 -2.50
CA PRO A 506 28.99 -12.69 -1.74
C PRO A 506 29.11 -12.03 -0.36
N GLY A 507 29.03 -12.85 0.70
CA GLY A 507 29.12 -12.39 2.09
C GLY A 507 27.85 -11.73 2.64
N SER A 508 26.71 -11.89 1.97
CA SER A 508 25.41 -11.38 2.43
C SER A 508 24.31 -12.33 1.99
N SER A 509 23.81 -13.14 2.94
CA SER A 509 22.76 -14.10 2.60
C SER A 509 21.46 -13.40 2.26
N LEU A 510 21.12 -12.31 2.97
CA LEU A 510 19.86 -11.58 2.87
C LEU A 510 18.65 -12.52 2.98
N MET A 511 18.70 -13.58 3.80
CA MET A 511 17.69 -14.66 3.85
C MET A 511 17.53 -15.48 2.56
N GLY A 512 18.53 -15.46 1.68
CA GLY A 512 18.55 -16.25 0.45
C GLY A 512 17.43 -15.92 -0.54
N LEU A 513 17.29 -16.77 -1.56
CA LEU A 513 16.20 -16.75 -2.53
C LEU A 513 15.49 -18.10 -2.57
N ARG A 514 14.18 -18.05 -2.76
CA ARG A 514 13.29 -19.20 -2.60
C ARG A 514 12.45 -19.45 -3.84
N GLU A 515 12.31 -20.71 -4.20
CA GLU A 515 11.23 -21.15 -5.07
C GLU A 515 9.97 -21.30 -4.21
N ILE A 516 8.95 -20.50 -4.54
CA ILE A 516 7.67 -20.44 -3.81
C ILE A 516 6.56 -20.79 -4.79
N ARG A 517 5.62 -21.64 -4.40
CA ARG A 517 4.42 -21.96 -5.18
C ARG A 517 3.22 -22.10 -4.25
N VAL A 518 2.13 -21.40 -4.55
CA VAL A 518 0.85 -21.59 -3.85
C VAL A 518 0.38 -23.03 -4.06
N ASN A 519 -0.20 -23.62 -3.03
CA ASN A 519 -0.82 -24.94 -3.07
C ASN A 519 -2.15 -24.91 -3.82
N ALA A 520 -2.09 -24.58 -5.12
CA ALA A 520 -3.22 -24.40 -6.00
C ALA A 520 -3.92 -25.75 -6.29
N ALA A 521 -5.25 -25.77 -6.24
CA ALA A 521 -6.05 -26.95 -6.57
C ALA A 521 -6.00 -27.27 -8.07
N SER A 522 -5.85 -28.54 -8.47
CA SER A 522 -6.09 -28.94 -9.87
C SER A 522 -7.52 -28.57 -10.32
N GLU A 523 -7.78 -28.57 -11.63
CA GLU A 523 -9.13 -28.30 -12.16
C GLU A 523 -10.21 -29.23 -11.56
N GLU A 524 -9.86 -30.50 -11.40
CA GLU A 524 -10.72 -31.54 -10.81
C GLU A 524 -10.99 -31.29 -9.32
N GLU A 525 -9.95 -30.94 -8.55
CA GLU A 525 -10.08 -30.58 -7.15
C GLU A 525 -10.89 -29.28 -6.99
N GLN A 526 -10.62 -28.28 -7.82
CA GLN A 526 -11.30 -26.99 -7.83
C GLN A 526 -12.80 -27.16 -8.00
N ALA A 527 -13.24 -27.98 -8.97
CA ALA A 527 -14.65 -28.28 -9.20
C ALA A 527 -15.37 -28.86 -7.96
N GLN A 528 -14.64 -29.54 -7.08
CA GLN A 528 -15.18 -30.16 -5.87
C GLN A 528 -15.18 -29.22 -4.67
N ILE A 529 -14.17 -28.34 -4.55
CA ILE A 529 -13.92 -27.57 -3.31
C ILE A 529 -14.22 -26.08 -3.42
N TYR A 530 -14.53 -25.55 -4.61
CA TYR A 530 -14.66 -24.11 -4.88
C TYR A 530 -15.57 -23.35 -3.90
N TYR A 531 -16.68 -23.99 -3.52
CA TYR A 531 -17.70 -23.42 -2.63
C TYR A 531 -17.76 -24.14 -1.28
N ASN A 532 -16.69 -24.81 -0.86
CA ASN A 532 -16.67 -25.46 0.44
C ASN A 532 -16.67 -24.42 1.56
N ASP A 533 -17.33 -24.78 2.66
CA ASP A 533 -17.39 -24.07 3.91
C ASP A 533 -17.40 -25.10 5.07
N PHE A 534 -17.43 -24.61 6.30
CA PHE A 534 -17.52 -25.40 7.54
C PHE A 534 -18.92 -25.38 8.17
N GLY A 535 -19.96 -24.96 7.44
CA GLY A 535 -21.29 -24.74 7.98
C GLY A 535 -21.40 -23.41 8.74
N LEU A 536 -22.38 -23.31 9.64
CA LEU A 536 -22.78 -22.04 10.28
C LEU A 536 -21.65 -21.25 10.95
N GLN A 537 -20.58 -21.93 11.39
CA GLN A 537 -19.42 -21.30 12.01
C GLN A 537 -18.11 -22.02 11.63
N ILE A 538 -17.04 -21.25 11.54
CA ILE A 538 -15.66 -21.74 11.49
C ILE A 538 -14.97 -21.49 12.84
N THR A 539 -14.11 -22.41 13.26
CA THR A 539 -13.39 -22.35 14.53
C THR A 539 -11.94 -22.81 14.38
N SER A 540 -11.11 -22.55 15.40
CA SER A 540 -9.74 -23.07 15.48
C SER A 540 -9.67 -24.61 15.44
N GLN A 541 -10.74 -25.30 15.80
CA GLN A 541 -10.81 -26.76 15.67
C GLN A 541 -10.85 -27.18 14.20
N ASN A 542 -11.58 -26.45 13.34
CA ASN A 542 -11.59 -26.71 11.89
C ASN A 542 -10.18 -26.53 11.29
N VAL A 543 -9.45 -25.50 11.73
CA VAL A 543 -8.04 -25.30 11.34
C VAL A 543 -7.19 -26.46 11.81
N THR A 544 -7.26 -26.83 13.08
CA THR A 544 -6.53 -27.98 13.65
C THR A 544 -6.83 -29.29 12.90
N ASP A 545 -8.09 -29.53 12.55
CA ASP A 545 -8.50 -30.71 11.79
C ASP A 545 -8.01 -30.68 10.35
N SER A 546 -7.96 -29.50 9.71
CA SER A 546 -7.45 -29.34 8.34
C SER A 546 -5.95 -29.59 8.20
N LEU A 547 -5.18 -29.43 9.29
CA LEU A 547 -3.74 -29.70 9.32
C LEU A 547 -3.41 -31.20 9.41
N LYS A 548 -4.37 -32.05 9.79
CA LYS A 548 -4.17 -33.50 9.92
C LYS A 548 -3.96 -34.15 8.54
N PRO A 549 -2.98 -35.05 8.38
CA PRO A 549 -2.80 -35.79 7.14
C PRO A 549 -4.07 -36.54 6.71
N GLY A 550 -4.48 -36.40 5.44
CA GLY A 550 -5.66 -37.05 4.88
C GLY A 550 -7.01 -36.51 5.36
N SER A 551 -7.03 -35.36 6.05
CA SER A 551 -8.26 -34.72 6.52
C SER A 551 -9.19 -34.34 5.36
N ALA A 552 -10.48 -34.60 5.52
CA ALA A 552 -11.51 -34.10 4.59
C ALA A 552 -11.58 -32.56 4.57
N CYS A 553 -11.03 -31.88 5.59
CA CYS A 553 -10.96 -30.42 5.69
C CYS A 553 -9.68 -29.83 5.11
N ALA A 554 -8.76 -30.66 4.59
CA ALA A 554 -7.47 -30.21 4.04
C ALA A 554 -7.63 -29.30 2.81
N TRP A 555 -8.82 -29.26 2.20
CA TRP A 555 -9.17 -28.32 1.13
C TRP A 555 -8.97 -26.86 1.53
N LEU A 556 -9.00 -26.53 2.83
CA LEU A 556 -8.72 -25.18 3.34
C LEU A 556 -7.37 -24.62 2.83
N TRP A 557 -6.40 -25.52 2.64
CA TRP A 557 -5.04 -25.20 2.21
C TRP A 557 -4.80 -25.44 0.73
N LYS A 558 -5.84 -25.83 -0.03
CA LYS A 558 -5.81 -26.07 -1.47
C LYS A 558 -6.50 -24.94 -2.18
N SER A 559 -5.74 -23.92 -2.56
CA SER A 559 -6.27 -22.66 -3.05
C SER A 559 -6.99 -22.79 -4.39
N THR A 560 -8.22 -22.30 -4.41
CA THR A 560 -9.01 -21.97 -5.59
C THR A 560 -9.12 -20.44 -5.71
N PRO A 561 -9.46 -19.87 -6.88
CA PRO A 561 -9.63 -18.42 -7.03
C PRO A 561 -10.47 -17.79 -5.93
N GLY A 562 -9.98 -16.69 -5.35
CA GLY A 562 -10.60 -15.96 -4.24
C GLY A 562 -10.25 -16.45 -2.83
N ASP A 563 -9.48 -17.54 -2.68
CA ASP A 563 -9.21 -18.12 -1.37
C ASP A 563 -8.15 -17.38 -0.54
N LEU A 564 -7.29 -16.58 -1.16
CA LEU A 564 -6.28 -15.81 -0.44
C LEU A 564 -6.89 -14.53 0.16
N THR A 565 -7.85 -13.90 -0.53
CA THR A 565 -8.43 -12.60 -0.16
C THR A 565 -9.76 -12.69 0.58
N LYS A 566 -10.46 -13.83 0.56
CA LYS A 566 -11.79 -13.99 1.21
C LYS A 566 -11.82 -13.69 2.71
N TRP A 567 -10.68 -13.77 3.37
CA TRP A 567 -10.52 -13.52 4.80
C TRP A 567 -10.51 -12.04 5.16
N MET A 568 -10.17 -11.17 4.21
CA MET A 568 -9.97 -9.74 4.46
C MET A 568 -11.29 -9.01 4.65
N GLY A 569 -11.25 -7.76 5.11
CA GLY A 569 -12.44 -6.94 5.30
C GLY A 569 -13.24 -6.70 4.01
N ILE A 570 -14.57 -6.65 4.15
CA ILE A 570 -15.54 -6.33 3.10
C ILE A 570 -16.41 -5.14 3.53
N PRO A 571 -16.32 -3.99 2.84
CA PRO A 571 -15.33 -3.67 1.81
C PRO A 571 -13.94 -3.38 2.40
N TRP A 572 -12.89 -3.53 1.60
CA TRP A 572 -11.51 -3.29 2.06
C TRP A 572 -11.27 -1.85 2.59
N GLN A 573 -12.06 -0.86 2.14
CA GLN A 573 -11.95 0.51 2.61
C GLN A 573 -12.35 0.67 4.10
N SER A 574 -13.27 -0.14 4.62
CA SER A 574 -13.56 -0.15 6.06
C SER A 574 -12.34 -0.54 6.88
N ASP A 575 -11.65 -1.59 6.41
CA ASP A 575 -10.42 -2.10 7.04
C ASP A 575 -9.33 -1.02 7.01
N ALA A 576 -9.13 -0.38 5.84
CA ALA A 576 -8.19 0.72 5.69
C ALA A 576 -8.51 1.94 6.58
N GLY A 577 -9.79 2.29 6.71
CA GLY A 577 -10.24 3.38 7.60
C GLY A 577 -10.12 3.03 9.09
N SER A 578 -10.09 1.74 9.44
CA SER A 578 -9.91 1.24 10.81
C SER A 578 -8.43 1.05 11.18
N CYS A 579 -7.59 0.69 10.20
CA CYS A 579 -6.15 0.49 10.35
C CYS A 579 -5.42 1.82 10.56
N GLN A 580 -5.54 2.39 11.75
CA GLN A 580 -4.89 3.65 12.13
C GLN A 580 -4.33 3.54 13.56
N ALA A 581 -4.37 4.64 14.31
CA ALA A 581 -3.95 4.68 15.70
C ALA A 581 -4.93 3.94 16.63
N VAL A 582 -4.41 3.25 17.64
CA VAL A 582 -5.19 2.67 18.75
C VAL A 582 -4.77 3.36 20.05
N PHE A 583 -5.50 4.41 20.43
CA PHE A 583 -5.14 5.25 21.57
C PHE A 583 -5.19 4.49 22.91
N THR A 584 -4.19 4.75 23.75
CA THR A 584 -4.14 4.27 25.15
C THR A 584 -4.41 5.44 26.10
N ASP A 585 -4.38 5.19 27.41
CA ASP A 585 -4.47 6.27 28.42
C ASP A 585 -3.20 7.15 28.46
N SER A 586 -2.11 6.74 27.79
CA SER A 586 -0.91 7.56 27.59
C SER A 586 -0.97 8.29 26.25
N GLU A 587 -0.45 9.53 26.22
CA GLU A 587 -0.28 10.30 24.98
C GLU A 587 0.82 9.72 24.08
N TYR A 588 1.84 9.07 24.65
CA TYR A 588 2.96 8.49 23.91
C TYR A 588 3.44 7.15 24.50
N PRO A 589 3.99 6.24 23.65
CA PRO A 589 3.87 6.26 22.19
C PRO A 589 2.43 5.98 21.76
N VAL A 590 2.00 6.49 20.61
CA VAL A 590 0.70 6.16 20.01
C VAL A 590 0.82 4.86 19.21
N PRO A 591 0.10 3.79 19.57
CA PRO A 591 0.14 2.55 18.83
C PRO A 591 -0.46 2.69 17.43
N ALA A 592 0.19 2.12 16.43
CA ALA A 592 -0.25 2.13 15.04
C ALA A 592 -0.26 0.72 14.45
N TRP A 593 -1.30 0.35 13.71
CA TRP A 593 -1.44 -0.96 13.06
C TRP A 593 -0.41 -1.18 11.94
N TRP A 594 -0.71 -0.68 10.73
CA TRP A 594 0.03 -1.00 9.51
C TRP A 594 0.52 0.27 8.76
N ALA A 595 1.20 1.16 9.49
CA ALA A 595 1.60 2.48 9.02
C ALA A 595 2.51 2.49 7.76
N ALA A 596 3.24 1.43 7.44
CA ALA A 596 4.10 1.38 6.25
C ALA A 596 3.30 1.43 4.94
N ASN A 597 2.08 0.88 4.91
CA ASN A 597 1.26 0.82 3.69
C ASN A 597 -0.02 1.66 3.84
N LEU A 598 -0.51 1.81 5.08
CA LEU A 598 -1.63 2.68 5.47
C LEU A 598 -1.14 3.65 6.56
N PRO A 599 -0.48 4.76 6.18
CA PRO A 599 0.15 5.70 7.10
C PRO A 599 -0.79 6.20 8.19
N VAL A 600 -0.22 6.60 9.32
CA VAL A 600 -0.98 7.16 10.46
C VAL A 600 -0.67 8.63 10.65
N ASP A 601 0.61 9.02 10.57
CA ASP A 601 1.07 10.40 10.74
C ASP A 601 2.08 10.75 9.65
N VAL A 602 1.83 11.84 8.92
CA VAL A 602 2.58 12.16 7.70
C VAL A 602 3.13 13.58 7.69
N LEU A 603 4.26 13.76 7.02
CA LEU A 603 4.72 15.08 6.57
C LEU A 603 3.99 15.41 5.27
N THR A 604 3.39 16.59 5.14
CA THR A 604 2.61 16.96 3.94
C THR A 604 3.46 17.68 2.90
N GLU A 605 3.00 17.67 1.65
CA GLU A 605 3.58 18.51 0.59
C GLU A 605 3.55 20.01 0.96
N GLU A 606 2.48 20.46 1.62
CA GLU A 606 2.38 21.85 2.13
C GLU A 606 3.51 22.17 3.13
N SER A 607 3.76 21.26 4.07
CA SER A 607 4.87 21.40 5.02
C SER A 607 6.21 21.49 4.30
N LEU A 608 6.45 20.66 3.26
CA LEU A 608 7.67 20.73 2.47
C LEU A 608 7.84 22.08 1.76
N VAL A 609 6.78 22.60 1.14
CA VAL A 609 6.80 23.93 0.50
C VAL A 609 7.18 25.02 1.51
N LYS A 610 6.63 24.96 2.74
CA LYS A 610 6.99 25.91 3.80
C LYS A 610 8.40 25.72 4.34
N ILE A 611 8.90 24.49 4.42
CA ILE A 611 10.31 24.23 4.77
C ILE A 611 11.26 24.87 3.75
N GLN A 612 10.91 24.84 2.46
CA GLN A 612 11.71 25.38 1.37
C GLN A 612 11.64 26.92 1.23
N ASP A 613 10.70 27.58 1.91
CA ASP A 613 10.54 29.03 1.87
C ASP A 613 11.76 29.73 2.50
N VAL A 614 12.48 30.53 1.72
CA VAL A 614 13.69 31.27 2.13
C VAL A 614 13.43 32.36 3.17
N SER A 615 12.18 32.80 3.33
CA SER A 615 11.79 33.78 4.35
C SER A 615 11.57 33.17 5.73
N VAL A 616 11.46 31.83 5.83
CA VAL A 616 11.23 31.12 7.08
C VAL A 616 12.56 30.82 7.77
N LEU A 617 12.65 31.14 9.06
CA LEU A 617 13.83 30.87 9.89
C LEU A 617 14.08 29.36 10.04
N ASP A 618 15.34 28.94 10.14
CA ASP A 618 15.72 27.53 10.30
C ASP A 618 15.09 26.84 11.52
N SER A 619 14.92 27.57 12.64
CA SER A 619 14.20 27.04 13.80
C SER A 619 12.73 26.74 13.49
N THR A 620 12.07 27.61 12.73
CA THR A 620 10.69 27.40 12.28
C THR A 620 10.61 26.26 11.26
N ARG A 621 11.58 26.14 10.34
CA ARG A 621 11.67 25.01 9.40
C ARG A 621 11.76 23.67 10.13
N ARG A 622 12.57 23.59 11.20
CA ARG A 622 12.64 22.40 12.06
C ARG A 622 11.30 22.09 12.73
N ASN A 623 10.59 23.10 13.23
CA ASN A 623 9.26 22.89 13.83
C ASN A 623 8.24 22.39 12.79
N ILE A 624 8.28 22.90 11.56
CA ILE A 624 7.40 22.45 10.47
C ILE A 624 7.74 21.00 10.08
N TYR A 625 9.03 20.67 9.95
CA TYR A 625 9.49 19.29 9.70
C TYR A 625 9.05 18.32 10.81
N ALA A 626 9.09 18.77 12.06
CA ALA A 626 8.65 17.98 13.20
C ALA A 626 7.12 17.81 13.29
N SER A 627 6.34 18.67 12.62
CA SER A 627 4.88 18.65 12.65
C SER A 627 4.34 17.59 11.70
N ARG A 628 3.52 16.66 12.21
CA ARG A 628 2.87 15.62 11.42
C ARG A 628 1.35 15.79 11.41
N LEU A 629 0.74 15.50 10.27
CA LEU A 629 -0.71 15.49 10.09
C LEU A 629 -1.21 14.04 10.19
N PRO A 630 -2.27 13.75 10.96
CA PRO A 630 -2.91 12.45 10.89
C PRO A 630 -3.35 12.14 9.46
N TRP A 631 -3.02 10.96 8.95
CA TRP A 631 -3.20 10.61 7.54
C TRP A 631 -4.65 10.66 7.08
N LEU A 632 -5.60 10.20 7.92
CA LEU A 632 -7.04 10.36 7.65
C LEU A 632 -7.46 11.83 7.48
N LYS A 633 -6.67 12.80 7.95
CA LYS A 633 -6.94 14.24 7.79
C LYS A 633 -6.35 14.84 6.52
N THR A 634 -5.76 14.03 5.64
CA THR A 634 -5.30 14.49 4.33
C THR A 634 -6.43 14.65 3.31
N THR A 635 -7.64 14.15 3.61
CA THR A 635 -8.89 14.37 2.87
C THR A 635 -10.07 14.41 3.84
N ASP A 636 -11.28 14.72 3.39
CA ASP A 636 -12.48 14.73 4.24
C ASP A 636 -13.02 13.33 4.53
N THR A 637 -12.48 12.69 5.57
CA THR A 637 -13.00 11.41 6.07
C THR A 637 -14.15 11.60 7.07
N GLY A 638 -14.92 12.68 6.94
CA GLY A 638 -16.12 12.97 7.74
C GLY A 638 -15.91 13.91 8.93
N PHE A 639 -14.77 14.59 9.02
CA PHE A 639 -14.45 15.54 10.10
C PHE A 639 -14.49 17.01 9.68
N VAL A 640 -14.70 17.31 8.39
CA VAL A 640 -14.66 18.69 7.87
C VAL A 640 -16.02 19.37 7.99
N GLY A 641 -16.05 20.57 8.58
CA GLY A 641 -17.23 21.44 8.65
C GLY A 641 -17.74 21.73 10.07
N TYR A 642 -18.55 22.79 10.20
CA TYR A 642 -19.15 23.18 11.48
C TYR A 642 -20.06 22.06 12.00
N HIS A 643 -19.73 21.51 13.19
CA HIS A 643 -20.40 20.37 13.81
C HIS A 643 -20.34 19.05 13.02
N ALA A 644 -19.34 18.88 12.15
CA ALA A 644 -19.03 17.54 11.63
C ALA A 644 -18.63 16.61 12.77
N GLU A 645 -19.19 15.41 12.80
CA GLU A 645 -18.98 14.45 13.89
C GLU A 645 -17.55 13.88 13.90
N GLY A 646 -16.97 13.66 12.72
CA GLY A 646 -15.72 12.92 12.61
C GLY A 646 -15.84 11.51 13.21
N GLY A 647 -14.76 11.08 13.88
CA GLY A 647 -14.75 9.82 14.63
C GLY A 647 -14.59 8.56 13.76
N TYR A 648 -14.48 7.43 14.46
CA TYR A 648 -14.16 6.12 13.87
C TYR A 648 -15.16 5.70 12.77
N LEU A 649 -16.45 5.70 13.08
CA LEU A 649 -17.49 5.19 12.16
C LEU A 649 -17.55 5.99 10.86
N ASN A 650 -17.46 7.33 10.92
CA ASN A 650 -17.45 8.14 9.71
C ASN A 650 -16.15 7.96 8.92
N GLY A 651 -15.03 7.67 9.57
CA GLY A 651 -13.79 7.29 8.89
C GLY A 651 -13.98 6.05 8.01
N LEU A 652 -14.59 4.98 8.55
CA LEU A 652 -14.92 3.76 7.82
C LEU A 652 -15.84 4.04 6.63
N ILE A 653 -16.94 4.77 6.87
CA ILE A 653 -17.95 5.06 5.84
C ILE A 653 -17.35 5.91 4.72
N ASN A 654 -16.66 6.99 5.06
CA ASN A 654 -16.13 7.93 4.06
C ASN A 654 -14.95 7.35 3.29
N MET A 655 -14.17 6.41 3.86
CA MET A 655 -13.05 5.80 3.15
C MET A 655 -13.47 5.13 1.84
N VAL A 656 -14.69 4.59 1.75
CA VAL A 656 -15.25 4.04 0.49
C VAL A 656 -15.23 5.06 -0.65
N TYR A 657 -15.39 6.35 -0.34
CA TYR A 657 -15.41 7.43 -1.33
C TYR A 657 -14.08 8.17 -1.43
N GLN A 658 -13.34 8.24 -0.32
CA GLN A 658 -12.19 9.13 -0.15
C GLN A 658 -10.83 8.43 -0.33
N TRP A 659 -10.79 7.09 -0.42
CA TRP A 659 -9.54 6.34 -0.57
C TRP A 659 -8.69 6.82 -1.77
N ARG A 660 -9.32 7.30 -2.84
CA ARG A 660 -8.61 7.81 -4.03
C ARG A 660 -8.04 9.21 -3.86
N ASP A 661 -8.48 9.92 -2.84
CA ASP A 661 -8.16 11.33 -2.59
C ASP A 661 -7.24 11.50 -1.36
N ILE A 662 -7.16 10.48 -0.50
CA ILE A 662 -6.27 10.43 0.66
C ILE A 662 -4.79 10.46 0.24
N GLY A 663 -3.95 11.03 1.10
CA GLY A 663 -2.59 11.41 0.75
C GLY A 663 -1.65 10.23 0.45
N MET A 664 -0.99 10.29 -0.70
CA MET A 664 0.00 9.32 -1.18
C MET A 664 1.42 9.80 -0.87
N ILE A 665 2.25 8.94 -0.28
CA ILE A 665 3.60 9.29 0.19
C ILE A 665 4.67 8.95 -0.83
N ALA A 666 5.55 9.91 -1.11
CA ALA A 666 6.73 9.69 -1.94
C ALA A 666 7.93 10.49 -1.43
N GLY A 667 9.13 9.99 -1.75
CA GLY A 667 10.39 10.66 -1.48
C GLY A 667 10.52 11.95 -2.30
N ARG A 668 10.93 13.03 -1.65
CA ARG A 668 11.22 14.34 -2.25
C ARG A 668 12.51 14.92 -1.69
N PRO A 669 13.30 15.62 -2.51
CA PRO A 669 14.41 16.41 -2.00
C PRO A 669 13.87 17.47 -1.03
N SER A 670 14.47 17.60 0.15
CA SER A 670 14.10 18.66 1.10
C SER A 670 14.43 20.04 0.55
N GLY A 671 15.48 20.15 -0.28
CA GLY A 671 15.87 21.39 -0.95
C GLY A 671 16.53 22.42 -0.04
N VAL A 672 16.85 22.04 1.20
CA VAL A 672 17.42 22.92 2.22
C VAL A 672 18.61 22.28 2.91
N GLU A 673 19.58 23.09 3.35
CA GLU A 673 20.71 22.66 4.19
C GLU A 673 20.49 23.16 5.62
N VAL A 674 19.50 22.58 6.30
CA VAL A 674 19.16 22.91 7.68
C VAL A 674 19.49 21.72 8.57
N ASP A 675 20.29 21.96 9.61
CA ASP A 675 20.63 20.94 10.59
C ASP A 675 19.35 20.30 11.19
N GLY A 676 19.33 18.97 11.24
CA GLY A 676 18.18 18.16 11.66
C GLY A 676 17.15 17.82 10.57
N ILE A 677 17.26 18.36 9.35
CA ILE A 677 16.37 18.02 8.22
C ILE A 677 17.17 17.21 7.17
N PRO A 678 16.78 15.95 6.88
CA PRO A 678 17.51 15.13 5.92
C PRO A 678 17.34 15.65 4.48
N LYS A 679 18.27 15.29 3.59
CA LYS A 679 18.23 15.68 2.16
C LYS A 679 17.05 15.07 1.40
N LEU A 680 16.62 13.88 1.82
CA LEU A 680 15.47 13.17 1.29
C LEU A 680 14.43 13.06 2.40
N VAL A 681 13.25 13.61 2.16
CA VAL A 681 12.08 13.51 3.04
C VAL A 681 10.97 12.76 2.32
N TYR A 682 10.04 12.16 3.05
CA TYR A 682 8.92 11.43 2.46
C TYR A 682 7.65 12.20 2.79
N VAL A 683 6.93 12.62 1.76
CA VAL A 683 5.83 13.57 1.88
C VAL A 683 4.55 13.02 1.28
N SER A 684 3.46 13.27 1.98
CA SER A 684 2.10 12.93 1.58
C SER A 684 1.52 14.02 0.68
N SER A 685 1.08 13.61 -0.51
CA SER A 685 0.41 14.45 -1.51
C SER A 685 -1.00 13.91 -1.75
N GLY A 686 -2.04 14.72 -1.56
CA GLY A 686 -3.42 14.38 -1.94
C GLY A 686 -3.69 14.57 -3.43
N SER A 687 -4.83 14.05 -3.90
CA SER A 687 -5.30 14.28 -5.28
C SER A 687 -5.65 15.75 -5.55
N GLU A 688 -6.16 16.47 -4.54
CA GLU A 688 -6.55 17.88 -4.63
C GLU A 688 -5.36 18.81 -4.94
N ASN A 689 -4.17 18.49 -4.41
CA ASN A 689 -2.92 19.21 -4.73
C ASN A 689 -2.49 19.07 -6.22
N ARG A 690 -3.16 18.20 -6.97
CA ARG A 690 -2.96 17.97 -8.41
C ARG A 690 -4.19 18.37 -9.25
N LYS A 691 -5.41 18.40 -8.68
CA LYS A 691 -6.68 18.71 -9.37
C LYS A 691 -6.88 20.20 -9.73
N ASP A 692 -6.07 21.12 -9.21
CA ASP A 692 -6.04 22.52 -9.67
C ASP A 692 -5.44 22.72 -11.10
N ARG A 693 -5.36 21.66 -11.94
CA ARG A 693 -4.51 21.63 -13.16
C ARG A 693 -5.23 21.31 -14.46
N LEU A 694 -6.25 22.11 -14.75
CA LEU A 694 -6.49 22.57 -16.13
C LEU A 694 -6.57 24.10 -16.17
N ALA A 695 -7.10 24.72 -15.11
CA ALA A 695 -7.05 26.15 -14.91
C ALA A 695 -7.09 26.55 -13.43
N VAL A 696 -6.25 27.51 -13.05
CA VAL A 696 -6.17 28.10 -11.71
C VAL A 696 -6.89 29.42 -11.73
N PHE A 697 -7.99 29.54 -10.99
CA PHE A 697 -8.65 30.82 -10.79
C PHE A 697 -7.78 31.73 -9.92
N LEU A 698 -7.36 32.87 -10.49
CA LEU A 698 -6.57 33.88 -9.80
C LEU A 698 -7.37 35.13 -9.46
N GLY A 699 -8.15 35.66 -10.39
CA GLY A 699 -8.80 36.96 -10.19
C GLY A 699 -10.30 36.94 -10.48
N ALA A 700 -11.08 37.59 -9.62
CA ALA A 700 -12.51 37.72 -9.77
C ALA A 700 -12.90 38.85 -10.76
N ALA A 701 -14.05 38.71 -11.41
CA ALA A 701 -14.63 39.85 -12.13
C ALA A 701 -14.94 40.99 -11.15
N TYR A 702 -14.62 42.21 -11.58
CA TYR A 702 -14.89 43.42 -10.80
C TYR A 702 -15.88 44.30 -11.58
N PRO A 703 -17.00 44.73 -10.96
CA PRO A 703 -18.01 45.54 -11.62
C PRO A 703 -17.43 46.89 -12.08
N ASN A 704 -18.00 47.47 -13.14
CA ASN A 704 -17.57 48.78 -13.61
C ASN A 704 -18.16 49.88 -12.70
N GLU A 705 -17.32 50.50 -11.88
CA GLU A 705 -17.72 51.51 -10.88
C GLU A 705 -16.74 52.69 -10.86
N PRO A 706 -17.14 53.90 -10.42
CA PRO A 706 -16.22 55.03 -10.31
C PRO A 706 -15.01 54.71 -9.43
N ALA A 707 -13.81 55.03 -9.92
CA ALA A 707 -12.57 54.81 -9.19
C ALA A 707 -12.48 55.71 -7.94
N PRO A 708 -11.80 55.27 -6.87
CA PRO A 708 -11.47 56.12 -5.73
C PRO A 708 -10.70 57.38 -6.17
N PRO A 709 -10.84 58.52 -5.46
CA PRO A 709 -10.24 59.80 -5.87
C PRO A 709 -8.70 59.83 -5.83
N ASP A 710 -8.05 58.82 -5.26
CA ASP A 710 -6.60 58.76 -4.98
C ASP A 710 -5.88 57.72 -5.84
N SER A 711 -5.70 57.99 -7.15
CA SER A 711 -4.93 57.10 -8.05
C SER A 711 -3.41 57.36 -7.94
N PRO A 712 -2.54 56.32 -7.98
CA PRO A 712 -2.85 54.92 -8.21
C PRO A 712 -3.46 54.22 -6.97
N THR A 713 -4.49 53.40 -7.18
CA THR A 713 -5.15 52.59 -6.14
C THR A 713 -5.24 51.13 -6.55
N VAL A 714 -5.00 50.21 -5.60
CA VAL A 714 -5.29 48.78 -5.77
C VAL A 714 -6.73 48.52 -5.39
N PHE A 715 -7.51 47.90 -6.28
CA PHE A 715 -8.94 47.64 -6.04
C PHE A 715 -9.29 46.15 -5.92
N TYR A 716 -8.36 45.25 -6.27
CA TYR A 716 -8.51 43.81 -6.04
C TYR A 716 -7.16 43.14 -5.80
N GLN A 717 -7.12 42.21 -4.85
CA GLN A 717 -5.98 41.30 -4.62
C GLN A 717 -6.48 39.90 -4.28
N ASN A 718 -5.74 38.89 -4.70
CA ASN A 718 -5.96 37.51 -4.30
C ASN A 718 -4.63 36.73 -4.23
N SER A 719 -4.60 35.67 -3.43
CA SER A 719 -3.46 34.77 -3.26
C SER A 719 -3.93 33.33 -3.34
N ARG A 720 -3.23 32.53 -4.14
CA ARG A 720 -3.42 31.09 -4.28
C ARG A 720 -2.14 30.38 -3.92
N ASP A 721 -2.19 29.56 -2.88
CA ASP A 721 -1.05 28.77 -2.42
C ASP A 721 -1.00 27.41 -3.12
N THR A 722 0.18 26.79 -3.15
CA THR A 722 0.38 25.40 -3.61
C THR A 722 -0.02 25.17 -5.07
N ILE A 723 0.23 26.14 -5.95
CA ILE A 723 0.01 25.99 -7.39
C ILE A 723 1.25 25.38 -8.04
N TRP A 724 1.11 24.22 -8.66
CA TRP A 724 2.19 23.66 -9.47
C TRP A 724 2.22 24.29 -10.85
N ILE A 725 3.41 24.72 -11.24
CA ILE A 725 3.68 25.20 -12.59
C ILE A 725 4.27 24.02 -13.39
N PRO A 726 3.57 23.44 -14.38
CA PRO A 726 4.12 22.36 -15.21
C PRO A 726 5.30 22.84 -16.06
N LYS A 727 6.27 21.95 -16.35
CA LYS A 727 7.44 22.27 -17.21
C LYS A 727 7.17 22.08 -18.70
N ASP A 728 6.12 21.35 -19.01
CA ASP A 728 5.83 20.74 -20.29
C ASP A 728 4.48 21.17 -20.89
N ARG A 729 3.84 22.18 -20.27
CA ARG A 729 2.58 22.77 -20.73
C ARG A 729 2.69 24.28 -20.89
N LYS A 730 1.91 24.83 -21.80
CA LYS A 730 1.75 26.27 -21.98
C LYS A 730 0.86 26.86 -20.89
N ILE A 731 1.13 28.10 -20.50
CA ILE A 731 0.39 28.83 -19.49
C ILE A 731 -0.36 29.97 -20.16
N TRP A 732 -1.68 29.89 -20.16
CA TRP A 732 -2.56 30.88 -20.78
C TRP A 732 -3.27 31.73 -19.73
N LEU A 733 -3.22 33.05 -19.88
CA LEU A 733 -4.06 33.98 -19.15
C LEU A 733 -5.40 34.12 -19.88
N SER A 734 -6.51 33.77 -19.22
CA SER A 734 -7.85 33.73 -19.82
C SER A 734 -8.92 34.14 -18.82
N SER A 735 -10.05 34.70 -19.27
CA SER A 735 -11.22 34.96 -18.41
C SER A 735 -12.16 33.77 -18.27
N ARG A 736 -11.85 32.64 -18.92
CA ARG A 736 -12.56 31.38 -18.80
C ARG A 736 -11.60 30.23 -18.45
N PRO A 737 -12.05 29.25 -17.66
CA PRO A 737 -11.22 28.11 -17.26
C PRO A 737 -10.83 27.17 -18.42
N ASP A 738 -11.49 27.26 -19.58
CA ASP A 738 -11.14 26.49 -20.78
C ASP A 738 -10.00 27.13 -21.61
N GLY A 739 -9.51 28.31 -21.21
CA GLY A 739 -8.44 29.03 -21.91
C GLY A 739 -8.90 29.88 -23.09
N THR A 740 -10.22 30.11 -23.26
CA THR A 740 -10.77 30.81 -24.45
C THR A 740 -11.29 32.23 -24.21
N GLY A 741 -11.35 32.69 -22.96
CA GLY A 741 -12.03 33.93 -22.60
C GLY A 741 -11.14 35.18 -22.67
N ASP A 742 -11.66 36.26 -23.25
CA ASP A 742 -10.95 37.54 -23.32
C ASP A 742 -10.79 38.17 -21.93
N THR A 743 -9.59 38.62 -21.59
CA THR A 743 -9.27 39.27 -20.31
C THR A 743 -9.35 40.78 -20.43
N ARG A 744 -9.81 41.45 -19.37
CA ARG A 744 -9.72 42.92 -19.23
C ARG A 744 -9.50 43.29 -17.78
N VAL A 745 -8.70 44.32 -17.54
CA VAL A 745 -8.59 45.04 -16.28
C VAL A 745 -8.57 46.53 -16.66
N ASP A 746 -9.06 47.42 -15.80
CA ASP A 746 -9.10 48.85 -16.11
C ASP A 746 -7.72 49.39 -16.51
N ASP A 747 -6.76 49.41 -15.58
CA ASP A 747 -5.39 49.78 -15.88
C ASP A 747 -4.46 48.57 -15.84
N VAL A 748 -3.99 48.13 -14.67
CA VAL A 748 -2.89 47.16 -14.59
C VAL A 748 -3.27 45.88 -13.84
N VAL A 749 -2.91 44.73 -14.42
CA VAL A 749 -2.82 43.45 -13.72
C VAL A 749 -1.37 43.12 -13.41
N ARG A 750 -1.09 42.64 -12.19
CA ARG A 750 0.22 42.10 -11.80
C ARG A 750 0.07 40.72 -11.19
N ILE A 751 1.01 39.83 -11.48
CA ILE A 751 1.09 38.49 -10.90
C ILE A 751 2.48 38.27 -10.30
N TRP A 752 2.54 37.69 -9.10
CA TRP A 752 3.78 37.31 -8.42
C TRP A 752 3.84 35.81 -8.19
N ALA A 753 5.07 35.25 -8.25
CA ALA A 753 5.39 33.89 -7.84
C ALA A 753 6.70 33.88 -7.03
N ARG A 754 6.81 33.02 -6.00
CA ARG A 754 7.98 32.92 -5.09
C ARG A 754 8.50 34.27 -4.53
N GLY A 755 7.61 35.24 -4.34
CA GLY A 755 7.95 36.57 -3.80
C GLY A 755 8.48 37.57 -4.83
N GLY A 756 8.57 37.22 -6.11
CA GLY A 756 8.93 38.13 -7.22
C GLY A 756 7.76 38.34 -8.19
N GLN A 757 7.72 39.50 -8.85
CA GLN A 757 6.72 39.80 -9.89
C GLN A 757 7.09 39.03 -11.17
N VAL A 758 6.20 38.15 -11.63
CA VAL A 758 6.42 37.34 -12.82
C VAL A 758 5.73 37.91 -14.05
N PHE A 759 4.60 38.60 -13.88
CA PHE A 759 3.84 39.15 -15.00
C PHE A 759 3.22 40.51 -14.66
N GLU A 760 3.21 41.42 -15.63
CA GLU A 760 2.48 42.69 -15.56
C GLU A 760 1.91 43.04 -16.93
N HIS A 761 0.71 43.58 -16.96
CA HIS A 761 0.13 44.13 -18.18
C HIS A 761 -0.79 45.32 -17.91
N ASP A 762 -0.64 46.37 -18.72
CA ASP A 762 -1.43 47.60 -18.72
C ASP A 762 -2.44 47.56 -19.90
N TYR A 763 -3.72 47.43 -19.59
CA TYR A 763 -4.83 47.34 -20.54
C TYR A 763 -5.32 48.71 -21.05
N SER A 764 -5.00 49.81 -20.36
CA SER A 764 -5.42 51.16 -20.73
C SER A 764 -4.40 51.91 -21.59
N HIS A 765 -3.26 51.27 -21.89
CA HIS A 765 -2.18 51.84 -22.70
C HIS A 765 -1.67 53.18 -22.15
N GLY A 766 -1.49 53.27 -20.83
CA GLY A 766 -0.97 54.47 -20.17
C GLY A 766 -2.01 55.59 -20.05
N CYS A 767 -3.16 55.28 -19.44
CA CYS A 767 -4.23 56.25 -19.18
C CYS A 767 -4.92 56.80 -20.43
N SER A 768 -4.95 56.06 -21.55
CA SER A 768 -5.62 56.54 -22.77
C SER A 768 -7.15 56.61 -22.65
N GLY A 769 -7.71 56.08 -21.55
CA GLY A 769 -9.14 56.06 -21.25
C GLY A 769 -9.91 54.94 -21.96
N GLN A 770 -9.23 54.07 -22.71
CA GLN A 770 -9.84 52.95 -23.41
C GLN A 770 -9.30 51.61 -22.90
N VAL A 771 -10.14 50.89 -22.16
CA VAL A 771 -9.87 49.50 -21.75
C VAL A 771 -10.19 48.58 -22.93
N VAL A 772 -9.19 47.88 -23.46
CA VAL A 772 -9.36 46.96 -24.58
C VAL A 772 -9.31 45.52 -24.06
N PRO A 773 -10.41 44.74 -24.12
CA PRO A 773 -10.35 43.31 -23.85
C PRO A 773 -9.35 42.62 -24.79
N LEU A 774 -8.53 41.73 -24.25
CA LEU A 774 -7.53 40.98 -25.01
C LEU A 774 -7.90 39.51 -25.07
N ALA A 775 -7.69 38.91 -26.23
CA ALA A 775 -7.77 37.46 -26.39
C ALA A 775 -6.80 36.75 -25.41
N PRO A 776 -7.07 35.48 -25.06
CA PRO A 776 -6.21 34.69 -24.19
C PRO A 776 -4.74 34.79 -24.59
N ARG A 777 -3.86 34.93 -23.60
CA ARG A 777 -2.44 35.23 -23.83
C ARG A 777 -1.54 34.13 -23.27
N ASP A 778 -0.65 33.61 -24.10
CA ASP A 778 0.44 32.74 -23.66
C ASP A 778 1.45 33.57 -22.85
N ILE A 779 1.61 33.20 -21.58
CA ILE A 779 2.53 33.82 -20.63
C ILE A 779 3.51 32.80 -20.06
N THR A 780 3.74 31.69 -20.76
CA THR A 780 4.62 30.59 -20.31
C THR A 780 6.01 31.08 -19.88
N ASP A 781 6.62 31.97 -20.66
CA ASP A 781 7.96 32.49 -20.39
C ASP A 781 8.06 33.25 -19.06
N ALA A 782 6.96 33.89 -18.62
CA ALA A 782 6.91 34.59 -17.34
C ALA A 782 7.12 33.66 -16.14
N PHE A 783 6.83 32.36 -16.30
CA PHE A 783 6.92 31.36 -15.25
C PHE A 783 8.10 30.40 -15.42
N ALA A 784 8.99 30.63 -16.38
CA ALA A 784 10.08 29.71 -16.71
C ALA A 784 10.99 29.39 -15.50
N GLU A 785 11.28 30.40 -14.66
CA GLU A 785 12.14 30.23 -13.47
C GLU A 785 11.49 29.41 -12.35
N VAL A 786 10.17 29.29 -12.35
CA VAL A 786 9.41 28.56 -11.33
C VAL A 786 8.82 27.25 -11.86
N ALA A 787 9.00 26.95 -13.14
CA ALA A 787 8.48 25.75 -13.78
C ALA A 787 8.98 24.46 -13.09
N GLY A 788 8.06 23.51 -12.91
CA GLY A 788 8.22 22.24 -12.18
C GLY A 788 8.39 22.39 -10.68
N ASN A 789 7.80 23.43 -10.10
CA ASN A 789 7.72 23.63 -8.67
C ASN A 789 6.30 24.05 -8.28
N TYR A 790 5.95 23.81 -7.01
CA TYR A 790 4.80 24.46 -6.37
C TYR A 790 5.17 25.90 -5.97
N VAL A 791 4.24 26.83 -6.19
CA VAL A 791 4.41 28.25 -5.87
C VAL A 791 3.13 28.83 -5.26
N THR A 792 3.29 29.86 -4.44
CA THR A 792 2.22 30.81 -4.14
C THR A 792 2.13 31.81 -5.28
N LEU A 793 0.94 31.94 -5.86
CA LEU A 793 0.61 32.95 -6.84
C LEU A 793 -0.19 34.07 -6.18
N LYS A 794 0.22 35.32 -6.41
CA LYS A 794 -0.56 36.50 -6.02
C LYS A 794 -0.97 37.26 -7.27
N ILE A 795 -2.18 37.80 -7.29
CA ILE A 795 -2.65 38.68 -8.35
C ILE A 795 -3.17 39.99 -7.76
N GLU A 796 -2.96 41.09 -8.49
CA GLU A 796 -3.43 42.42 -8.14
C GLU A 796 -4.03 43.11 -9.37
N TYR A 797 -5.15 43.80 -9.17
CA TYR A 797 -5.68 44.78 -10.10
C TYR A 797 -5.52 46.18 -9.51
N SER A 798 -4.89 47.08 -10.26
CA SER A 798 -4.68 48.46 -9.86
C SER A 798 -5.18 49.43 -10.92
N ASP A 799 -5.88 50.46 -10.46
CA ASP A 799 -6.14 51.70 -11.20
C ASP A 799 -4.94 52.63 -11.00
N LYS A 800 -4.44 53.20 -12.07
CA LYS A 800 -3.30 54.11 -12.16
C LYS A 800 -3.74 55.54 -12.42
N CYS A 801 -4.89 55.74 -13.06
CA CYS A 801 -5.23 56.98 -13.74
C CYS A 801 -6.55 57.61 -13.27
N GLY A 802 -7.36 56.88 -12.52
CA GLY A 802 -8.67 57.30 -12.04
C GLY A 802 -9.76 57.10 -13.08
N GLY A 803 -10.99 57.49 -12.75
CA GLY A 803 -12.15 57.33 -13.64
C GLY A 803 -13.06 56.21 -13.19
N SER A 804 -12.88 55.00 -13.71
CA SER A 804 -13.73 53.84 -13.37
C SER A 804 -12.93 52.55 -13.25
N ILE A 805 -13.08 51.82 -12.16
CA ILE A 805 -12.47 50.50 -11.97
C ILE A 805 -13.36 49.39 -12.56
N GLY A 806 -12.75 48.35 -13.11
CA GLY A 806 -13.46 47.16 -13.60
C GLY A 806 -12.51 46.08 -14.10
N ALA A 807 -12.93 44.81 -14.06
CA ALA A 807 -12.12 43.69 -14.52
C ALA A 807 -12.97 42.47 -14.93
N SER A 808 -12.43 41.61 -15.79
CA SER A 808 -12.93 40.25 -15.99
C SER A 808 -12.41 39.32 -14.89
N GLU A 809 -12.94 38.10 -14.86
CA GLU A 809 -12.24 37.00 -14.20
C GLU A 809 -10.89 36.75 -14.89
N ILE A 810 -9.95 36.17 -14.15
CA ILE A 810 -8.65 35.75 -14.64
C ILE A 810 -8.34 34.35 -14.10
N TYR A 811 -8.03 33.46 -15.03
CA TYR A 811 -7.53 32.11 -14.84
C TYR A 811 -6.13 31.97 -15.46
N LEU A 812 -5.28 31.13 -14.86
CA LEU A 812 -4.13 30.54 -15.53
C LEU A 812 -4.47 29.15 -16.01
N CYS A 813 -4.59 28.95 -17.32
CA CYS A 813 -4.90 27.65 -17.91
C CYS A 813 -3.62 26.94 -18.38
N PHE A 814 -3.48 25.66 -18.04
CA PHE A 814 -2.31 24.84 -18.39
C PHE A 814 -2.67 23.89 -19.53
N GLN A 815 -2.15 24.15 -20.74
CA GLN A 815 -2.52 23.46 -21.98
C GLN A 815 -1.34 22.77 -22.68
#